data_AF-A0ABD2CAE4-F1
#
_entry.id   AF-A0ABD2CAE4-F1
#
_cell.length_a   1.000
_cell.length_b   1.000
_cell.length_c   1.000
_cell.angle_alpha   90.00
_cell.angle_beta   90.00
_cell.angle_gamma   90.00
#
_symmetry.space_group_name_H-M   'P 1'
#
loop_
_entity.id
_entity.type
_entity.pdbx_description
1 polymer ?
#
loop_
_entity_poly.entity_id
_entity_poly.type
_entity_poly.pdbx_seq_one_letter_code
_entity_poly.pdbx_strand_id
1 'polypeptide(L)'
;MYMLLIQPKDEMSKLIRVRLNENVTTRENDLKSIKEWLIKQPHLPNVDDDAMLMTFLRGCKFSLEKCKKKLDMYFTMRAIVPEFFNNRDVTQPELKEILDLVNFPPLPGLTKDGCRVIVMRGKRKDMLTPNVSNLMKLVMMIGDVRLKEEIHGVAGDIYILDASVATPAHFAKFTPTIIKKFLVCIQEAYPVKLKQVHVVNISPLVDTIINFVKPFLKEKIRNRIFTHSNLEAIYEYIPKEILPIEYGGNAGSIQTIHDAWIKKLEEYGPWFAAQTSVVANETLRPGKPRTHDDIFDFIKIKRMPREHKKFDYLIKTISQNIYLTLSYATNLDMALTITSVASITKISATSATSVKPIEEGEEDYARVLELSLLFYEAQRSGKLPENNRISWRGDSALSDRGINGEDLTGGYYDAGDFVKFGFTMASTTTLLAWGAVSWPEAYIEAGQLDEIRKAIKWATDYFIKCHVSEFVFYGQVGDFSVDHTYWGRPEELNTTRPAYKIDPDHPGSDLAGETAAALAASSIVFKNVDPNYSERCLKHAKELYNFANKYRGLYHSAIRGAAQYYESTDYGDELAWAAAWLFKATNDSRYLEDAEHHYQHFHLKERPNEFFYNKKVAGVQVLLAQLTGQPEYQNAACAFCDFSVRQQKRTPKGLLYIDKFGTLCHAANVAFVCLQAADYPNIGDPQEYREFATQQISYMLGDRGRSYVVGYGYNPPAQPHHAASSCPNKPAPCGWPEFDRQEPNPQILYGALVSGPDEADKFQDHREEYIYTEVTLDYNAGFTSVLAGLLQLRIKKVE
;
A
#
# COMPACT_ATOMS: atom_id res chain seq x y z
N MET A 1 -8.37 -21.87 -47.31
CA MET A 1 -8.65 -20.78 -46.36
C MET A 1 -7.73 -20.97 -45.18
N TYR A 2 -6.85 -20.00 -44.88
CA TYR A 2 -5.95 -20.09 -43.73
C TYR A 2 -6.80 -20.07 -42.45
N MET A 3 -6.74 -21.13 -41.65
CA MET A 3 -7.58 -21.24 -40.45
C MET A 3 -6.95 -20.42 -39.32
N LEU A 4 -7.52 -19.23 -39.05
CA LEU A 4 -6.97 -18.27 -38.08
C LEU A 4 -7.02 -18.76 -36.63
N LEU A 5 -8.07 -19.50 -36.26
CA LEU A 5 -8.27 -20.04 -34.91
C LEU A 5 -8.74 -21.49 -35.00
N ILE A 6 -7.90 -22.43 -34.56
CA ILE A 6 -8.31 -23.82 -34.31
C ILE A 6 -9.17 -23.82 -33.03
N GLN A 7 -10.43 -24.20 -33.16
CA GLN A 7 -11.36 -24.32 -32.04
C GLN A 7 -11.07 -25.60 -31.22
N PRO A 8 -11.25 -25.58 -29.89
CA PRO A 8 -11.13 -26.79 -29.09
C PRO A 8 -12.19 -27.82 -29.51
N LYS A 9 -11.82 -29.11 -29.48
CA LYS A 9 -12.70 -30.23 -29.77
C LYS A 9 -12.65 -31.28 -28.65
N ASP A 10 -13.65 -32.15 -28.62
CA ASP A 10 -13.71 -33.35 -27.79
C ASP A 10 -13.37 -33.10 -26.30
N GLU A 11 -12.38 -33.82 -25.77
CA GLU A 11 -11.96 -33.74 -24.37
C GLU A 11 -11.45 -32.36 -23.96
N MET A 12 -10.80 -31.62 -24.88
CA MET A 12 -10.35 -30.25 -24.58
C MET A 12 -11.55 -29.32 -24.35
N SER A 13 -12.62 -29.45 -25.13
CA SER A 13 -13.85 -28.67 -24.94
C SER A 13 -14.57 -29.03 -23.64
N LYS A 14 -14.52 -30.29 -23.20
CA LYS A 14 -15.02 -30.69 -21.88
C LYS A 14 -14.18 -30.07 -20.75
N LEU A 15 -12.84 -30.15 -20.87
CA LEU A 15 -11.91 -29.58 -19.90
C LEU A 15 -12.08 -28.07 -19.75
N ILE A 16 -12.20 -27.34 -20.88
CA ILE A 16 -12.42 -25.89 -20.87
C ILE A 16 -13.73 -25.56 -20.17
N ARG A 17 -14.83 -26.25 -20.47
CA ARG A 17 -16.12 -26.02 -19.81
C ARG A 17 -16.04 -26.20 -18.29
N VAL A 18 -15.40 -27.27 -17.82
CA VAL A 18 -15.17 -27.49 -16.38
C VAL A 18 -14.38 -26.34 -15.76
N ARG A 19 -13.28 -25.90 -16.40
CA ARG A 19 -12.45 -24.78 -15.91
C ARG A 19 -13.18 -23.44 -15.88
N LEU A 20 -14.11 -23.25 -16.81
CA LEU A 20 -14.94 -22.06 -16.93
C LEU A 20 -16.24 -22.17 -16.14
N ASN A 21 -16.50 -23.27 -15.43
CA ASN A 21 -17.76 -23.50 -14.74
C ASN A 21 -18.98 -23.38 -15.68
N GLU A 22 -18.81 -23.76 -16.95
CA GLU A 22 -19.89 -23.78 -17.94
C GLU A 22 -20.70 -25.07 -17.77
N ASN A 23 -21.92 -24.92 -17.27
CA ASN A 23 -22.88 -26.01 -17.25
C ASN A 23 -23.78 -25.95 -18.49
N VAL A 24 -23.70 -26.99 -19.33
CA VAL A 24 -24.43 -27.08 -20.59
C VAL A 24 -25.95 -27.07 -20.39
N THR A 25 -26.43 -27.50 -19.24
CA THR A 25 -27.87 -27.55 -18.94
C THR A 25 -28.43 -26.21 -18.46
N THR A 26 -27.60 -25.31 -17.94
CA THR A 26 -28.04 -24.01 -17.39
C THR A 26 -27.58 -22.80 -18.20
N ARG A 27 -26.58 -22.94 -19.09
CA ARG A 27 -25.98 -21.81 -19.80
C ARG A 27 -26.95 -20.96 -20.60
N GLU A 28 -28.02 -21.55 -21.14
CA GLU A 28 -29.06 -20.82 -21.88
C GLU A 28 -29.93 -19.98 -20.93
N ASN A 29 -30.16 -20.46 -19.71
CA ASN A 29 -30.84 -19.69 -18.66
C ASN A 29 -29.97 -18.54 -18.15
N ASP A 30 -28.66 -18.78 -18.02
CA ASP A 30 -27.69 -17.75 -17.65
C ASP A 30 -27.62 -16.65 -18.74
N LEU A 31 -27.59 -17.04 -20.01
CA LEU A 31 -27.67 -16.13 -21.15
C LEU A 31 -28.97 -15.31 -21.13
N LYS A 32 -30.12 -15.96 -20.96
CA LYS A 32 -31.41 -15.30 -20.84
C LYS A 32 -31.43 -14.29 -19.69
N SER A 33 -30.87 -14.64 -18.54
CA SER A 33 -30.78 -13.76 -17.37
C SER A 33 -29.96 -12.49 -17.65
N ILE A 34 -28.88 -12.61 -18.42
CA ILE A 34 -28.08 -11.46 -18.86
C ILE A 34 -28.86 -10.59 -19.85
N LYS A 35 -29.56 -11.18 -20.83
CA LYS A 35 -30.41 -10.43 -21.78
C LYS A 35 -31.51 -9.66 -21.04
N GLU A 36 -32.21 -10.31 -20.12
CA GLU A 36 -33.25 -9.67 -19.29
C GLU A 36 -32.70 -8.54 -18.42
N TRP A 37 -31.48 -8.69 -17.90
CA TRP A 37 -30.82 -7.62 -17.14
C TRP A 37 -30.45 -6.43 -18.03
N LEU A 38 -29.89 -6.68 -19.23
CA LEU A 38 -29.50 -5.63 -20.18
C LEU A 38 -30.71 -4.77 -20.59
N ILE A 39 -31.86 -5.38 -20.85
CA ILE A 39 -33.11 -4.65 -21.18
C ILE A 39 -33.50 -3.66 -20.06
N LYS A 40 -33.15 -3.96 -18.81
CA LYS A 40 -33.43 -3.11 -17.65
C LYS A 40 -32.39 -2.00 -17.43
N GLN A 41 -31.34 -1.93 -18.24
CA GLN A 41 -30.27 -0.92 -18.11
C GLN A 41 -30.42 0.18 -19.17
N PRO A 42 -31.04 1.33 -18.86
CA PRO A 42 -31.35 2.37 -19.85
C PRO A 42 -30.12 3.05 -20.47
N HIS A 43 -28.95 2.99 -19.83
CA HIS A 43 -27.69 3.52 -20.36
C HIS A 43 -26.93 2.54 -21.24
N LEU A 44 -27.25 1.25 -21.24
CA LEU A 44 -26.52 0.28 -22.05
C LEU A 44 -27.21 0.12 -23.42
N PRO A 45 -26.43 -0.13 -24.48
CA PRO A 45 -27.01 -0.38 -25.79
C PRO A 45 -27.80 -1.69 -25.77
N ASN A 46 -28.79 -1.80 -26.67
CA ASN A 46 -29.45 -3.08 -26.88
C ASN A 46 -28.48 -4.06 -27.56
N VAL A 47 -28.24 -5.21 -26.92
CA VAL A 47 -27.29 -6.22 -27.41
C VAL A 47 -28.06 -7.48 -27.80
N ASP A 48 -28.20 -7.68 -29.11
CA ASP A 48 -28.79 -8.90 -29.67
C ASP A 48 -27.70 -9.75 -30.37
N ASP A 49 -26.65 -10.07 -29.62
CA ASP A 49 -25.55 -10.94 -30.06
C ASP A 49 -25.29 -12.00 -28.97
N ASP A 50 -25.99 -13.12 -29.06
CA ASP A 50 -25.90 -14.22 -28.09
C ASP A 50 -24.48 -14.80 -28.01
N ALA A 51 -23.76 -14.81 -29.12
CA ALA A 51 -22.38 -15.28 -29.17
C ALA A 51 -21.45 -14.36 -28.36
N MET A 52 -21.61 -13.04 -28.49
CA MET A 52 -20.89 -12.07 -27.66
C MET A 52 -21.21 -12.27 -26.17
N LEU A 53 -22.49 -12.35 -25.81
CA LEU A 53 -22.90 -12.51 -24.41
C LEU A 53 -22.40 -13.83 -23.81
N MET A 54 -22.40 -14.92 -24.59
CA MET A 54 -21.82 -16.20 -24.19
C MET A 54 -20.29 -16.10 -23.98
N THR A 55 -19.58 -15.35 -24.82
CA THR A 55 -18.16 -15.06 -24.62
C THR A 55 -17.92 -14.30 -23.31
N PHE A 56 -18.79 -13.34 -22.95
CA PHE A 56 -18.72 -12.66 -21.65
C PHE A 56 -18.99 -13.59 -20.46
N LEU A 57 -20.00 -14.45 -20.55
CA LEU A 57 -20.28 -15.46 -19.52
C LEU A 57 -19.09 -16.39 -19.31
N ARG A 58 -18.51 -16.94 -20.38
CA ARG A 58 -17.29 -17.76 -20.33
C ARG A 58 -16.12 -17.01 -19.72
N GLY A 59 -15.89 -15.76 -20.14
CA GLY A 59 -14.89 -14.86 -19.55
C GLY A 59 -15.06 -14.70 -18.05
N CYS A 60 -16.30 -14.66 -17.56
CA CYS A 60 -16.67 -14.49 -16.17
C CYS A 60 -16.83 -15.80 -15.36
N LYS A 61 -16.53 -16.95 -15.97
CA LYS A 61 -16.80 -18.28 -15.39
C LYS A 61 -18.27 -18.50 -15.01
N PHE A 62 -19.19 -18.00 -15.84
CA PHE A 62 -20.63 -18.05 -15.60
C PHE A 62 -21.08 -17.37 -14.29
N SER A 63 -20.25 -16.50 -13.70
CA SER A 63 -20.68 -15.60 -12.64
C SER A 63 -21.47 -14.45 -13.25
N LEU A 64 -22.79 -14.45 -13.07
CA LEU A 64 -23.70 -13.44 -13.63
C LEU A 64 -23.31 -12.03 -13.17
N GLU A 65 -23.03 -11.83 -11.87
CA GLU A 65 -22.64 -10.51 -11.34
C GLU A 65 -21.34 -9.97 -11.96
N LYS A 66 -20.33 -10.84 -12.15
CA LYS A 66 -19.09 -10.44 -12.84
C LYS A 66 -19.35 -10.13 -14.31
N CYS A 67 -20.22 -10.89 -14.96
CA CYS A 67 -20.63 -10.68 -16.35
C CYS A 67 -21.30 -9.32 -16.52
N LYS A 68 -22.29 -9.00 -15.68
CA LYS A 68 -22.97 -7.70 -15.65
C LYS A 68 -21.99 -6.54 -15.48
N LYS A 69 -21.09 -6.64 -14.49
CA LYS A 69 -20.06 -5.61 -14.24
C LYS A 69 -19.13 -5.41 -15.45
N LYS A 70 -18.69 -6.49 -16.08
CA LYS A 70 -17.82 -6.42 -17.27
C LYS A 70 -18.53 -5.85 -18.48
N LEU A 71 -19.77 -6.26 -18.74
CA LEU A 71 -20.57 -5.73 -19.86
C LEU A 71 -20.82 -4.22 -19.71
N ASP A 72 -21.21 -3.78 -18.51
CA ASP A 72 -21.39 -2.36 -18.22
C ASP A 72 -20.08 -1.59 -18.47
N MET A 73 -18.96 -2.08 -17.91
CA MET A 73 -17.65 -1.45 -18.11
C MET A 73 -17.21 -1.47 -19.58
N TYR A 74 -17.51 -2.53 -20.33
CA TYR A 74 -17.17 -2.67 -21.75
C TYR A 74 -17.80 -1.58 -22.62
N PHE A 75 -19.11 -1.35 -22.46
CA PHE A 75 -19.78 -0.28 -23.21
C PHE A 75 -19.41 1.11 -22.71
N THR A 76 -19.13 1.26 -21.41
CA THR A 76 -18.63 2.51 -20.82
C THR A 76 -17.26 2.89 -21.39
N MET A 77 -16.29 1.96 -21.41
CA MET A 77 -14.94 2.23 -21.92
C MET A 77 -14.96 2.67 -23.38
N ARG A 78 -15.86 2.09 -24.18
CA ARG A 78 -16.01 2.46 -25.59
C ARG A 78 -16.52 3.88 -25.78
N ALA A 79 -17.33 4.39 -24.84
CA ALA A 79 -17.78 5.78 -24.87
C ALA A 79 -16.66 6.75 -24.48
N ILE A 80 -15.86 6.41 -23.45
CA ILE A 80 -14.96 7.38 -22.80
C ILE A 80 -13.48 7.26 -23.19
N VAL A 81 -13.11 6.26 -24.02
CA VAL A 81 -11.74 6.07 -24.53
C VAL A 81 -11.72 6.09 -26.07
N PRO A 82 -12.11 7.22 -26.70
CA PRO A 82 -12.25 7.30 -28.15
C PRO A 82 -10.94 7.04 -28.90
N GLU A 83 -9.78 7.28 -28.28
CA GLU A 83 -8.48 7.00 -28.88
C GLU A 83 -8.25 5.51 -29.18
N PHE A 84 -8.96 4.59 -28.51
CA PHE A 84 -8.89 3.15 -28.77
C PHE A 84 -10.08 2.62 -29.57
N PHE A 85 -11.25 3.26 -29.48
CA PHE A 85 -12.50 2.68 -29.98
C PHE A 85 -13.11 3.42 -31.18
N ASN A 86 -12.67 4.65 -31.49
CA ASN A 86 -13.11 5.38 -32.68
C ASN A 86 -12.13 5.21 -33.84
N ASN A 87 -12.63 5.39 -35.08
CA ASN A 87 -11.85 5.35 -36.32
C ASN A 87 -11.01 4.06 -36.42
N ARG A 88 -11.68 2.91 -36.31
CA ARG A 88 -11.06 1.58 -36.31
C ARG A 88 -11.10 0.97 -37.70
N ASP A 89 -10.16 1.39 -38.52
CA ASP A 89 -10.01 0.95 -39.91
C ASP A 89 -8.52 0.76 -40.22
N VAL A 90 -8.11 -0.49 -40.40
CA VAL A 90 -6.71 -0.86 -40.64
C VAL A 90 -6.18 -0.37 -41.99
N THR A 91 -7.06 0.07 -42.89
CA THR A 91 -6.65 0.61 -44.19
C THR A 91 -6.14 2.05 -44.12
N GLN A 92 -6.39 2.73 -43.00
CA GLN A 92 -5.94 4.10 -42.75
C GLN A 92 -4.41 4.19 -42.67
N PRO A 93 -3.79 5.25 -43.23
CA PRO A 93 -2.33 5.40 -43.28
C PRO A 93 -1.66 5.27 -41.91
N GLU A 94 -2.25 5.86 -40.86
CA GLU A 94 -1.69 5.87 -39.52
C GLU A 94 -1.74 4.51 -38.81
N LEU A 95 -2.61 3.59 -39.23
CA LEU A 95 -2.64 2.22 -38.72
C LEU A 95 -1.74 1.30 -39.57
N LYS A 96 -1.70 1.49 -40.89
CA LYS A 96 -0.75 0.81 -41.78
C LYS A 96 0.69 1.03 -41.33
N GLU A 97 1.05 2.27 -40.97
CA GLU A 97 2.38 2.58 -40.46
C GLU A 97 2.71 1.75 -39.20
N ILE A 98 1.76 1.50 -38.29
CA ILE A 98 2.00 0.63 -37.14
C ILE A 98 2.17 -0.84 -37.55
N LEU A 99 1.36 -1.32 -38.50
CA LEU A 99 1.43 -2.70 -39.00
C LEU A 99 2.78 -3.01 -39.66
N ASP A 100 3.45 -2.00 -40.23
CA ASP A 100 4.81 -2.12 -40.77
C ASP A 100 5.90 -2.23 -39.69
N LEU A 101 5.57 -1.97 -38.42
CA LEU A 101 6.50 -1.94 -37.30
C LEU A 101 6.43 -3.16 -36.37
N VAL A 102 5.25 -3.79 -36.25
CA VAL A 102 5.01 -4.84 -35.24
C VAL A 102 4.20 -6.01 -35.82
N ASN A 103 4.56 -7.23 -35.45
CA ASN A 103 3.69 -8.39 -35.57
C ASN A 103 3.05 -8.67 -34.21
N PHE A 104 1.73 -8.77 -34.14
CA PHE A 104 1.03 -9.13 -32.91
C PHE A 104 -0.11 -10.17 -33.09
N PRO A 105 0.09 -11.27 -33.83
CA PRO A 105 -0.99 -12.22 -34.12
C PRO A 105 -1.36 -13.15 -32.96
N PRO A 106 -2.65 -13.46 -32.76
CA PRO A 106 -3.09 -14.69 -32.13
C PRO A 106 -2.68 -15.90 -32.97
N LEU A 107 -2.13 -16.92 -32.33
CA LEU A 107 -1.69 -18.14 -33.02
C LEU A 107 -2.88 -19.09 -33.27
N PRO A 108 -2.87 -19.85 -34.39
CA PRO A 108 -3.95 -20.78 -34.72
C PRO A 108 -4.13 -21.92 -33.72
N GLY A 109 -3.05 -22.44 -33.13
CA GLY A 109 -3.08 -23.56 -32.19
C GLY A 109 -3.50 -23.19 -30.77
N LEU A 110 -3.83 -24.21 -29.98
CA LEU A 110 -4.12 -24.11 -28.54
C LEU A 110 -3.06 -24.88 -27.75
N THR A 111 -2.75 -24.43 -26.54
CA THR A 111 -1.92 -25.23 -25.63
C THR A 111 -2.66 -26.50 -25.19
N LYS A 112 -1.94 -27.47 -24.59
CA LYS A 112 -2.54 -28.69 -24.01
C LYS A 112 -3.67 -28.38 -23.03
N ASP A 113 -3.56 -27.23 -22.36
CA ASP A 113 -4.51 -26.70 -21.40
C ASP A 113 -5.68 -25.91 -22.01
N GLY A 114 -5.73 -25.82 -23.34
CA GLY A 114 -6.77 -25.10 -24.06
C GLY A 114 -6.62 -23.58 -23.98
N CYS A 115 -5.40 -23.05 -23.85
CA CYS A 115 -5.15 -21.60 -23.87
C CYS A 115 -4.77 -21.11 -25.27
N ARG A 116 -5.17 -19.88 -25.61
CA ARG A 116 -4.78 -19.19 -26.84
C ARG A 116 -3.47 -18.46 -26.63
N VAL A 117 -2.53 -18.57 -27.57
CA VAL A 117 -1.25 -17.86 -27.51
C VAL A 117 -1.29 -16.64 -28.43
N ILE A 118 -0.84 -15.49 -27.93
CA ILE A 118 -0.69 -14.25 -28.70
C ILE A 118 0.78 -13.86 -28.66
N VAL A 119 1.41 -13.66 -29.82
CA VAL A 119 2.81 -13.24 -29.90
C VAL A 119 2.85 -11.75 -30.24
N MET A 120 3.68 -10.97 -29.57
CA MET A 120 3.97 -9.57 -29.91
C MET A 120 5.48 -9.40 -30.12
N ARG A 121 5.86 -8.93 -31.32
CA ARG A 121 7.24 -8.79 -31.76
C ARG A 121 7.41 -7.53 -32.64
N GLY A 122 8.39 -6.70 -32.32
CA GLY A 122 8.82 -5.62 -33.22
C GLY A 122 9.62 -6.16 -34.41
N LYS A 123 9.44 -5.54 -35.59
CA LYS A 123 10.12 -5.95 -36.83
C LYS A 123 11.53 -5.38 -36.95
N ARG A 124 11.75 -4.17 -36.42
CA ARG A 124 13.00 -3.41 -36.54
C ARG A 124 13.34 -2.65 -35.26
N LYS A 125 14.64 -2.48 -34.98
CA LYS A 125 15.16 -1.87 -33.75
C LYS A 125 15.27 -0.33 -33.80
N ASP A 126 15.36 0.21 -35.01
CA ASP A 126 15.56 1.64 -35.30
C ASP A 126 14.25 2.41 -35.48
N MET A 127 13.12 1.71 -35.60
CA MET A 127 11.83 2.33 -35.89
C MET A 127 10.92 2.32 -34.65
N LEU A 128 10.62 3.52 -34.16
CA LEU A 128 9.74 3.71 -33.02
C LEU A 128 8.30 3.88 -33.49
N THR A 129 7.33 3.39 -32.71
CA THR A 129 5.91 3.67 -33.01
C THR A 129 5.67 5.18 -33.10
N PRO A 130 5.08 5.71 -34.18
CA PRO A 130 4.72 7.12 -34.27
C PRO A 130 3.65 7.50 -33.24
N ASN A 131 2.76 6.56 -32.90
CA ASN A 131 1.62 6.79 -32.01
C ASN A 131 1.26 5.53 -31.20
N VAL A 132 1.45 5.59 -29.88
CA VAL A 132 1.15 4.47 -28.97
C VAL A 132 -0.36 4.19 -28.88
N SER A 133 -1.23 5.20 -29.00
CA SER A 133 -2.67 4.99 -29.02
C SER A 133 -3.11 4.15 -30.20
N ASN A 134 -2.52 4.38 -31.38
CA ASN A 134 -2.80 3.59 -32.58
C ASN A 134 -2.31 2.14 -32.46
N LEU A 135 -1.16 1.92 -31.81
CA LEU A 135 -0.71 0.57 -31.46
C LEU A 135 -1.70 -0.14 -30.53
N MET A 136 -2.14 0.53 -29.45
CA MET A 136 -3.10 -0.05 -28.52
C MET A 136 -4.47 -0.27 -29.18
N LYS A 137 -4.92 0.66 -30.03
CA LYS A 137 -6.14 0.51 -30.85
C LYS A 137 -6.08 -0.77 -31.68
N LEU A 138 -4.98 -1.01 -32.39
CA LEU A 138 -4.79 -2.22 -33.20
C LEU A 138 -4.82 -3.51 -32.36
N VAL A 139 -4.18 -3.50 -31.18
CA VAL A 139 -4.26 -4.64 -30.25
C VAL A 139 -5.70 -4.90 -29.80
N MET A 140 -6.47 -3.84 -29.51
CA MET A 140 -7.89 -3.96 -29.14
C MET A 140 -8.76 -4.44 -30.31
N MET A 141 -8.46 -4.02 -31.56
CA MET A 141 -9.14 -4.50 -32.76
C MET A 141 -8.92 -6.00 -32.98
N ILE A 142 -7.69 -6.49 -32.86
CA ILE A 142 -7.41 -7.94 -32.91
C ILE A 142 -8.13 -8.66 -31.77
N GLY A 143 -8.09 -8.12 -30.55
CA GLY A 143 -8.77 -8.70 -29.40
C GLY A 143 -10.28 -8.87 -29.61
N ASP A 144 -10.94 -7.85 -30.18
CA ASP A 144 -12.36 -7.89 -30.51
C ASP A 144 -12.70 -8.97 -31.54
N VAL A 145 -12.00 -8.97 -32.68
CA VAL A 145 -12.25 -9.94 -33.75
C VAL A 145 -11.93 -11.35 -33.27
N ARG A 146 -10.85 -11.52 -32.50
CA ARG A 146 -10.52 -12.80 -31.89
C ARG A 146 -11.62 -13.29 -30.95
N LEU A 147 -12.18 -12.43 -30.10
CA LEU A 147 -13.27 -12.81 -29.19
C LEU A 147 -14.55 -13.17 -29.95
N LYS A 148 -14.80 -12.54 -31.10
CA LYS A 148 -15.94 -12.83 -31.97
C LYS A 148 -15.77 -14.14 -32.74
N GLU A 149 -14.55 -14.46 -33.17
CA GLU A 149 -14.22 -15.67 -33.92
C GLU A 149 -13.97 -16.90 -33.01
N GLU A 150 -13.81 -16.72 -31.69
CA GLU A 150 -13.60 -17.82 -30.73
C GLU A 150 -14.93 -18.40 -30.21
N ILE A 151 -15.59 -19.19 -31.06
CA ILE A 151 -16.96 -19.70 -30.87
C ILE A 151 -17.13 -20.60 -29.64
N HIS A 152 -16.16 -21.46 -29.33
CA HIS A 152 -16.27 -22.42 -28.21
C HIS A 152 -15.67 -21.90 -26.90
N GLY A 153 -14.95 -20.79 -26.96
CA GLY A 153 -14.16 -20.25 -25.84
C GLY A 153 -12.88 -21.04 -25.56
N VAL A 154 -11.99 -20.43 -24.79
CA VAL A 154 -10.70 -21.01 -24.38
C VAL A 154 -10.55 -20.94 -22.86
N ALA A 155 -9.62 -21.72 -22.31
CA ALA A 155 -9.31 -21.68 -20.87
C ALA A 155 -8.70 -20.35 -20.42
N GLY A 156 -8.08 -19.61 -21.35
CA GLY A 156 -7.50 -18.29 -21.16
C GLY A 156 -6.46 -17.97 -22.23
N ASP A 157 -5.76 -16.85 -22.04
CA ASP A 157 -4.81 -16.31 -23.00
C ASP A 157 -3.39 -16.30 -22.41
N ILE A 158 -2.40 -16.64 -23.23
CA ILE A 158 -0.97 -16.61 -22.94
C ILE A 158 -0.32 -15.63 -23.92
N TYR A 159 0.51 -14.72 -23.42
CA TYR A 159 1.22 -13.76 -24.26
C TYR A 159 2.70 -14.12 -24.36
N ILE A 160 3.28 -14.03 -25.55
CA ILE A 160 4.72 -14.05 -25.78
C ILE A 160 5.13 -12.65 -26.21
N LEU A 161 6.00 -12.01 -25.41
CA LEU A 161 6.58 -10.71 -25.71
C LEU A 161 8.03 -10.92 -26.15
N ASP A 162 8.30 -10.69 -27.43
CA ASP A 162 9.63 -10.86 -28.01
C ASP A 162 10.43 -9.56 -27.90
N ALA A 163 11.46 -9.58 -27.05
CA ALA A 163 12.30 -8.44 -26.75
C ALA A 163 13.52 -8.30 -27.67
N SER A 164 13.62 -9.09 -28.75
CA SER A 164 14.80 -9.12 -29.66
C SER A 164 15.17 -7.75 -30.25
N VAL A 165 14.19 -6.88 -30.50
CA VAL A 165 14.40 -5.52 -31.03
C VAL A 165 14.05 -4.43 -30.01
N ALA A 166 13.69 -4.80 -28.78
CA ALA A 166 13.28 -3.87 -27.75
C ALA A 166 14.46 -2.99 -27.32
N THR A 167 14.23 -1.67 -27.27
CA THR A 167 15.18 -0.68 -26.74
C THR A 167 14.43 0.29 -25.84
N PRO A 168 15.10 1.00 -24.90
CA PRO A 168 14.46 2.02 -24.08
C PRO A 168 13.68 3.07 -24.88
N ALA A 169 14.15 3.41 -26.09
CA ALA A 169 13.48 4.36 -26.98
C ALA A 169 12.08 3.87 -27.44
N HIS A 170 11.86 2.56 -27.58
CA HIS A 170 10.54 2.01 -27.89
C HIS A 170 9.54 2.25 -26.75
N PHE A 171 10.00 2.24 -25.50
CA PHE A 171 9.14 2.40 -24.32
C PHE A 171 8.98 3.85 -23.88
N ALA A 172 9.90 4.74 -24.26
CA ALA A 172 9.85 6.16 -23.91
C ALA A 172 8.56 6.88 -24.36
N LYS A 173 7.89 6.37 -25.40
CA LYS A 173 6.62 6.93 -25.90
C LYS A 173 5.38 6.44 -25.14
N PHE A 174 5.50 5.42 -24.30
CA PHE A 174 4.40 4.88 -23.53
C PHE A 174 4.19 5.72 -22.27
N THR A 175 3.14 6.53 -22.24
CA THR A 175 2.82 7.33 -21.06
C THR A 175 2.09 6.50 -20.00
N PRO A 176 2.20 6.86 -18.72
CA PRO A 176 1.48 6.19 -17.63
C PRO A 176 -0.03 6.21 -17.85
N THR A 177 -0.54 7.34 -18.33
CA THR A 177 -1.95 7.56 -18.63
C THR A 177 -2.43 6.57 -19.69
N ILE A 178 -1.70 6.38 -20.78
CA ILE A 178 -2.14 5.49 -21.86
C ILE A 178 -2.03 4.01 -21.45
N ILE A 179 -0.99 3.64 -20.70
CA ILE A 179 -0.82 2.29 -20.13
C ILE A 179 -1.96 1.98 -19.17
N LYS A 180 -2.29 2.91 -18.27
CA LYS A 180 -3.39 2.77 -17.31
C LYS A 180 -4.73 2.57 -18.03
N LYS A 181 -5.04 3.41 -19.02
CA LYS A 181 -6.26 3.28 -19.84
C LYS A 181 -6.35 1.91 -20.50
N PHE A 182 -5.27 1.47 -21.14
CA PHE A 182 -5.20 0.19 -21.82
C PHE A 182 -5.40 -0.99 -20.86
N LEU A 183 -4.70 -0.96 -19.73
CA LEU A 183 -4.78 -2.01 -18.71
C LEU A 183 -6.15 -2.08 -18.02
N VAL A 184 -6.81 -0.95 -17.78
CA VAL A 184 -8.18 -0.92 -17.24
C VAL A 184 -9.16 -1.49 -18.27
N CYS A 185 -9.03 -1.14 -19.55
CA CYS A 185 -9.86 -1.71 -20.61
C CYS A 185 -9.76 -3.25 -20.61
N ILE A 186 -8.54 -3.79 -20.58
CA ILE A 186 -8.33 -5.24 -20.60
C ILE A 186 -8.81 -5.91 -19.30
N GLN A 187 -8.44 -5.37 -18.14
CA GLN A 187 -8.67 -6.03 -16.86
C GLN A 187 -10.13 -5.92 -16.39
N GLU A 188 -10.73 -4.75 -16.54
CA GLU A 188 -12.08 -4.47 -16.03
C GLU A 188 -13.14 -4.73 -17.09
N ALA A 189 -12.88 -4.41 -18.36
CA ALA A 189 -13.91 -4.42 -19.41
C ALA A 189 -13.93 -5.72 -20.25
N TYR A 190 -12.78 -6.26 -20.64
CA TYR A 190 -12.73 -7.40 -21.56
C TYR A 190 -12.96 -8.75 -20.84
N PRO A 191 -13.65 -9.72 -21.49
CA PRO A 191 -13.92 -11.04 -20.93
C PRO A 191 -12.74 -12.02 -21.09
N VAL A 192 -11.51 -11.51 -20.99
CA VAL A 192 -10.27 -12.28 -21.20
C VAL A 192 -9.68 -12.73 -19.87
N LYS A 193 -9.19 -13.98 -19.83
CA LYS A 193 -8.45 -14.51 -18.68
C LYS A 193 -6.98 -14.66 -19.02
N LEU A 194 -6.17 -13.68 -18.62
CA LEU A 194 -4.72 -13.80 -18.71
C LEU A 194 -4.23 -14.98 -17.86
N LYS A 195 -3.46 -15.90 -18.46
CA LYS A 195 -2.88 -17.05 -17.77
C LYS A 195 -1.41 -16.83 -17.47
N GLN A 196 -0.65 -16.48 -18.50
CA GLN A 196 0.81 -16.31 -18.43
C GLN A 196 1.25 -15.24 -19.44
N VAL A 197 2.39 -14.61 -19.15
CA VAL A 197 3.12 -13.71 -20.06
C VAL A 197 4.57 -14.19 -20.08
N HIS A 198 5.07 -14.56 -21.25
CA HIS A 198 6.44 -15.04 -21.45
C HIS A 198 7.22 -13.97 -22.18
N VAL A 199 8.30 -13.46 -21.58
CA VAL A 199 9.23 -12.52 -22.23
C VAL A 199 10.43 -13.32 -22.73
N VAL A 200 10.70 -13.24 -24.03
CA VAL A 200 11.76 -14.02 -24.71
C VAL A 200 12.74 -13.10 -25.41
N ASN A 201 13.91 -13.64 -25.80
CA ASN A 201 15.00 -12.88 -26.44
C ASN A 201 15.42 -11.66 -25.61
N ILE A 202 15.58 -11.90 -24.31
CA ILE A 202 15.83 -10.86 -23.31
C ILE A 202 17.24 -10.28 -23.48
N SER A 203 17.32 -8.95 -23.56
CA SER A 203 18.56 -8.20 -23.35
C SER A 203 18.66 -7.74 -21.89
N PRO A 204 19.85 -7.35 -21.40
CA PRO A 204 20.00 -6.77 -20.05
C PRO A 204 19.11 -5.55 -19.76
N LEU A 205 18.48 -4.96 -20.78
CA LEU A 205 17.58 -3.81 -20.68
C LEU A 205 16.11 -4.19 -20.39
N VAL A 206 15.75 -5.47 -20.43
CA VAL A 206 14.36 -5.92 -20.23
C VAL A 206 13.91 -5.79 -18.78
N ASP A 207 14.82 -5.90 -17.81
CA ASP A 207 14.50 -5.68 -16.40
C ASP A 207 13.96 -4.25 -16.18
N THR A 208 14.54 -3.26 -16.87
CA THR A 208 14.05 -1.87 -16.87
C THR A 208 12.62 -1.76 -17.37
N ILE A 209 12.26 -2.50 -18.43
CA ILE A 209 10.92 -2.48 -19.04
C ILE A 209 9.91 -3.20 -18.14
N ILE A 210 10.29 -4.36 -17.60
CA ILE A 210 9.46 -5.12 -16.67
C ILE A 210 9.20 -4.28 -15.41
N ASN A 211 10.21 -3.61 -14.88
CA ASN A 211 10.06 -2.72 -13.73
C ASN A 211 9.23 -1.47 -14.03
N PHE A 212 9.26 -0.96 -15.27
CA PHE A 212 8.37 0.12 -15.72
C PHE A 212 6.89 -0.29 -15.77
N VAL A 213 6.57 -1.51 -16.22
CA VAL A 213 5.17 -1.96 -16.38
C VAL A 213 4.62 -2.58 -15.09
N LYS A 214 5.45 -3.25 -14.28
CA LYS A 214 5.08 -3.92 -13.02
C LYS A 214 4.16 -3.06 -12.12
N PRO A 215 4.42 -1.75 -11.91
CA PRO A 215 3.59 -0.92 -11.04
C PRO A 215 2.11 -0.86 -11.44
N PHE A 216 1.80 -0.97 -12.73
CA PHE A 216 0.44 -0.91 -13.27
C PHE A 216 -0.29 -2.26 -13.24
N LEU A 217 0.42 -3.34 -12.90
CA LEU A 217 -0.12 -4.69 -12.85
C LEU A 217 -0.56 -5.04 -11.44
N LYS A 218 -1.74 -5.67 -11.32
CA LYS A 218 -2.17 -6.34 -10.08
C LYS A 218 -1.18 -7.46 -9.75
N GLU A 219 -0.99 -7.75 -8.46
CA GLU A 219 -0.06 -8.79 -7.98
C GLU A 219 -0.27 -10.14 -8.68
N LYS A 220 -1.54 -10.54 -8.84
CA LYS A 220 -1.93 -11.74 -9.59
C LYS A 220 -1.41 -11.77 -11.03
N ILE A 221 -1.25 -10.62 -11.69
CA ILE A 221 -0.69 -10.52 -13.04
C ILE A 221 0.84 -10.47 -12.99
N ARG A 222 1.44 -9.81 -11.99
CA ARG A 222 2.90 -9.82 -11.78
C ARG A 222 3.44 -11.24 -11.63
N ASN A 223 2.76 -12.06 -10.84
CA ASN A 223 3.12 -13.47 -10.59
C ASN A 223 2.88 -14.39 -11.81
N ARG A 224 2.44 -13.83 -12.94
CA ARG A 224 2.20 -14.54 -14.21
C ARG A 224 3.18 -14.14 -15.31
N ILE A 225 4.14 -13.27 -15.02
CA ILE A 225 5.19 -12.86 -15.95
C ILE A 225 6.41 -13.75 -15.73
N PHE A 226 6.85 -14.41 -16.80
CA PHE A 226 8.00 -15.31 -16.83
C PHE A 226 9.01 -14.78 -17.85
N THR A 227 10.27 -14.70 -17.45
CA THR A 227 11.39 -14.26 -18.29
C THR A 227 12.24 -15.46 -18.71
N HIS A 228 12.55 -15.57 -19.99
CA HIS A 228 13.29 -16.70 -20.56
C HIS A 228 14.61 -16.23 -21.15
N SER A 229 15.71 -16.77 -20.63
CA SER A 229 17.08 -16.47 -21.09
C SER A 229 17.45 -17.22 -22.38
N ASN A 230 16.77 -18.33 -22.67
CA ASN A 230 16.85 -19.05 -23.93
C ASN A 230 15.44 -19.40 -24.42
N LEU A 231 15.31 -19.61 -25.72
CA LEU A 231 14.03 -19.87 -26.35
C LEU A 231 13.47 -21.26 -25.98
N GLU A 232 14.32 -22.24 -25.67
CA GLU A 232 13.89 -23.61 -25.40
C GLU A 232 13.06 -23.72 -24.11
N ALA A 233 13.33 -22.86 -23.13
CA ALA A 233 12.58 -22.80 -21.87
C ALA A 233 11.07 -22.56 -22.06
N ILE A 234 10.64 -21.96 -23.17
CA ILE A 234 9.21 -21.73 -23.40
C ILE A 234 8.46 -23.03 -23.76
N TYR A 235 9.16 -24.07 -24.23
CA TYR A 235 8.53 -25.32 -24.66
C TYR A 235 7.95 -26.12 -23.50
N GLU A 236 8.38 -25.83 -22.26
CA GLU A 236 7.77 -26.38 -21.04
C GLU A 236 6.33 -25.87 -20.83
N TYR A 237 6.04 -24.67 -21.33
CA TYR A 237 4.77 -23.97 -21.10
C TYR A 237 3.87 -23.99 -22.35
N ILE A 238 4.48 -23.85 -23.52
CA ILE A 238 3.79 -23.70 -24.79
C ILE A 238 4.29 -24.80 -25.74
N PRO A 239 3.40 -25.67 -26.25
CA PRO A 239 3.79 -26.74 -27.17
C PRO A 239 4.52 -26.18 -28.39
N LYS A 240 5.67 -26.79 -28.75
CA LYS A 240 6.58 -26.25 -29.78
C LYS A 240 5.91 -26.15 -31.14
N GLU A 241 5.05 -27.11 -31.44
CA GLU A 241 4.38 -27.32 -32.73
C GLU A 241 3.39 -26.19 -33.05
N ILE A 242 2.82 -25.55 -32.04
CA ILE A 242 1.87 -24.43 -32.22
C ILE A 242 2.56 -23.07 -32.34
N LEU A 243 3.88 -23.00 -32.15
CA LEU A 243 4.65 -21.77 -32.28
C LEU A 243 5.03 -21.49 -33.76
N PRO A 244 5.27 -20.22 -34.13
CA PRO A 244 5.84 -19.89 -35.43
C PRO A 244 7.24 -20.48 -35.63
N ILE A 245 7.68 -20.57 -36.90
CA ILE A 245 9.01 -21.09 -37.26
C ILE A 245 10.15 -20.28 -36.62
N GLU A 246 9.95 -18.97 -36.40
CA GLU A 246 10.90 -18.08 -35.74
C GLU A 246 11.14 -18.45 -34.28
N TYR A 247 10.23 -19.23 -33.68
CA TYR A 247 10.34 -19.77 -32.34
C TYR A 247 10.52 -21.30 -32.35
N GLY A 248 10.98 -21.87 -33.48
CA GLY A 248 11.27 -23.30 -33.63
C GLY A 248 10.05 -24.19 -33.87
N GLY A 249 8.86 -23.62 -34.08
CA GLY A 249 7.61 -24.37 -34.24
C GLY A 249 7.18 -24.62 -35.68
N ASN A 250 5.93 -25.11 -35.83
CA ASN A 250 5.38 -25.57 -37.11
C ASN A 250 4.14 -24.77 -37.57
N ALA A 251 3.78 -23.67 -36.91
CA ALA A 251 2.57 -22.89 -37.23
C ALA A 251 2.68 -22.02 -38.49
N GLY A 252 3.82 -22.06 -39.19
CA GLY A 252 4.18 -21.13 -40.27
C GLY A 252 4.95 -19.92 -39.77
N SER A 253 5.27 -18.97 -40.65
CA SER A 253 5.96 -17.74 -40.25
C SER A 253 5.03 -16.78 -39.52
N ILE A 254 5.57 -16.05 -38.53
CA ILE A 254 4.81 -15.04 -37.78
C ILE A 254 4.21 -13.99 -38.72
N GLN A 255 4.93 -13.63 -39.79
CA GLN A 255 4.47 -12.66 -40.79
C GLN A 255 3.25 -13.18 -41.55
N THR A 256 3.27 -14.45 -42.01
CA THR A 256 2.11 -15.04 -42.71
C THR A 256 0.87 -15.09 -41.82
N ILE A 257 1.05 -15.47 -40.55
CA ILE A 257 -0.06 -15.50 -39.57
C ILE A 257 -0.59 -14.07 -39.36
N HIS A 258 0.30 -13.10 -39.20
CA HIS A 258 -0.06 -11.70 -39.00
C HIS A 258 -0.83 -11.12 -40.20
N ASP A 259 -0.36 -11.35 -41.43
CA ASP A 259 -1.02 -10.86 -42.65
C ASP A 259 -2.43 -11.44 -42.81
N ALA A 260 -2.61 -12.72 -42.43
CA ALA A 260 -3.93 -13.34 -42.40
C ALA A 260 -4.87 -12.65 -41.39
N TRP A 261 -4.36 -12.23 -40.23
CA TRP A 261 -5.12 -11.44 -39.26
C TRP A 261 -5.42 -10.03 -39.77
N ILE A 262 -4.50 -9.36 -40.45
CA ILE A 262 -4.74 -8.02 -40.99
C ILE A 262 -5.82 -8.06 -42.06
N LYS A 263 -5.77 -9.03 -42.98
CA LYS A 263 -6.85 -9.26 -43.95
C LYS A 263 -8.19 -9.50 -43.26
N LYS A 264 -8.19 -10.24 -42.14
CA LYS A 264 -9.40 -10.44 -41.34
C LYS A 264 -9.91 -9.13 -40.74
N LEU A 265 -9.04 -8.26 -40.23
CA LEU A 265 -9.44 -6.95 -39.72
C LEU A 265 -10.04 -6.07 -40.82
N GLU A 266 -9.52 -6.13 -42.06
CA GLU A 266 -10.09 -5.42 -43.22
C GLU A 266 -11.52 -5.91 -43.52
N GLU A 267 -11.76 -7.23 -43.51
CA GLU A 267 -13.09 -7.82 -43.67
C GLU A 267 -14.09 -7.33 -42.59
N TYR A 268 -13.58 -7.00 -41.39
CA TYR A 268 -14.35 -6.49 -40.26
C TYR A 268 -14.55 -4.96 -40.28
N GLY A 269 -14.06 -4.23 -41.29
CA GLY A 269 -14.21 -2.78 -41.41
C GLY A 269 -15.65 -2.28 -41.22
N PRO A 270 -16.65 -2.82 -41.93
CA PRO A 270 -18.06 -2.44 -41.74
C PRO A 270 -18.56 -2.72 -40.32
N TRP A 271 -18.11 -3.81 -39.69
CA TRP A 271 -18.47 -4.13 -38.32
C TRP A 271 -17.86 -3.13 -37.33
N PHE A 272 -16.58 -2.77 -37.48
CA PHE A 272 -15.96 -1.75 -36.64
C PHE A 272 -16.65 -0.38 -36.76
N ALA A 273 -17.04 0.00 -37.98
CA ALA A 273 -17.79 1.24 -38.21
C ALA A 273 -19.11 1.25 -37.44
N ALA A 274 -19.90 0.17 -37.53
CA ALA A 274 -21.16 0.03 -36.80
C ALA A 274 -20.97 0.09 -35.27
N GLN A 275 -19.89 -0.51 -34.77
CA GLN A 275 -19.56 -0.56 -33.33
C GLN A 275 -19.25 0.81 -32.70
N THR A 276 -18.96 1.86 -33.49
CA THR A 276 -18.70 3.22 -32.97
C THR A 276 -19.89 3.80 -32.22
N SER A 277 -21.11 3.38 -32.59
CA SER A 277 -22.35 3.81 -31.95
C SER A 277 -22.83 2.87 -30.83
N VAL A 278 -22.18 1.72 -30.66
CA VAL A 278 -22.56 0.69 -29.67
C VAL A 278 -21.77 0.94 -28.38
N VAL A 279 -22.20 1.96 -27.64
CA VAL A 279 -21.55 2.47 -26.43
C VAL A 279 -22.57 2.76 -25.34
N ALA A 280 -22.11 2.95 -24.10
CA ALA A 280 -23.00 3.38 -23.03
C ALA A 280 -23.40 4.85 -23.20
N ASN A 281 -24.67 5.17 -22.97
CA ASN A 281 -25.17 6.53 -22.85
C ASN A 281 -25.24 6.93 -21.37
N GLU A 282 -24.19 7.59 -20.90
CA GLU A 282 -24.02 7.96 -19.49
C GLU A 282 -25.10 8.91 -18.96
N THR A 283 -25.79 9.65 -19.83
CA THR A 283 -26.91 10.53 -19.41
C THR A 283 -28.15 9.75 -18.96
N LEU A 284 -28.27 8.48 -19.36
CA LEU A 284 -29.39 7.60 -19.01
C LEU A 284 -29.03 6.66 -17.85
N ARG A 285 -27.83 6.75 -17.28
CA ARG A 285 -27.36 5.79 -16.27
C ARG A 285 -28.14 5.96 -14.96
N PRO A 286 -28.68 4.88 -14.38
CA PRO A 286 -29.22 4.93 -13.03
C PRO A 286 -28.10 5.27 -12.03
N GLY A 287 -28.24 6.39 -11.33
CA GLY A 287 -27.22 6.90 -10.39
C GLY A 287 -26.24 7.88 -11.05
N LYS A 288 -25.02 7.96 -10.52
CA LYS A 288 -24.00 8.88 -11.05
C LYS A 288 -23.49 8.40 -12.42
N PRO A 289 -23.41 9.28 -13.44
CA PRO A 289 -22.70 9.00 -14.68
C PRO A 289 -21.26 8.55 -14.39
N ARG A 290 -20.72 7.68 -15.24
CA ARG A 290 -19.30 7.30 -15.20
C ARG A 290 -18.54 8.11 -16.23
N THR A 291 -17.79 9.09 -15.74
CA THR A 291 -16.92 9.92 -16.57
C THR A 291 -15.53 9.33 -16.71
N HIS A 292 -14.72 9.97 -17.56
CA HIS A 292 -13.29 9.68 -17.67
C HIS A 292 -12.60 9.72 -16.30
N ASP A 293 -12.83 10.79 -15.56
CA ASP A 293 -12.25 11.03 -14.24
C ASP A 293 -12.73 10.00 -13.20
N ASP A 294 -14.01 9.61 -13.22
CA ASP A 294 -14.57 8.58 -12.32
C ASP A 294 -13.93 7.18 -12.50
N ILE A 295 -13.29 6.92 -13.63
CA ILE A 295 -12.73 5.61 -13.96
C ILE A 295 -11.20 5.65 -13.96
N PHE A 296 -10.60 6.72 -14.50
CA PHE A 296 -9.16 6.82 -14.65
C PHE A 296 -8.51 7.68 -13.57
N ASP A 297 -9.24 8.60 -12.94
CA ASP A 297 -8.71 9.42 -11.84
C ASP A 297 -9.09 8.86 -10.46
N PHE A 298 -10.23 8.18 -10.31
CA PHE A 298 -10.60 7.45 -9.10
C PHE A 298 -9.74 6.20 -8.81
N ILE A 299 -9.08 5.62 -9.82
CA ILE A 299 -8.04 4.58 -9.64
C ILE A 299 -6.67 5.23 -9.34
N LYS A 300 -6.63 6.42 -8.73
CA LYS A 300 -5.41 6.90 -8.02
C LYS A 300 -5.34 6.36 -6.59
N ILE A 301 -6.46 5.85 -6.04
CA ILE A 301 -6.57 5.47 -4.62
C ILE A 301 -6.11 4.02 -4.31
N LYS A 302 -5.83 3.17 -5.32
CA LYS A 302 -5.13 1.88 -5.10
C LYS A 302 -3.65 1.98 -5.48
N ARG A 303 -2.80 2.09 -4.46
CA ARG A 303 -1.32 1.99 -4.44
C ARG A 303 -0.68 1.49 -5.75
N MET A 304 0.07 2.36 -6.44
CA MET A 304 1.12 1.97 -7.41
C MET A 304 2.52 2.08 -6.77
N PRO A 305 3.44 1.10 -6.94
CA PRO A 305 4.81 1.17 -6.42
C PRO A 305 5.79 2.08 -7.20
N ARG A 306 6.36 3.04 -6.46
CA ARG A 306 7.76 3.54 -6.34
C ARG A 306 8.64 3.97 -7.53
N GLU A 307 8.46 3.60 -8.79
CA GLU A 307 9.50 3.93 -9.80
C GLU A 307 9.25 5.19 -10.66
N HIS A 308 8.09 5.83 -10.50
CA HIS A 308 7.72 6.98 -11.33
C HIS A 308 8.54 8.26 -11.09
N LYS A 309 9.04 8.47 -9.86
CA LYS A 309 9.65 9.74 -9.45
C LYS A 309 11.11 9.93 -9.93
N LYS A 310 11.83 8.84 -10.25
CA LYS A 310 13.16 8.92 -10.88
C LYS A 310 13.09 9.29 -12.37
N PHE A 311 12.00 8.92 -13.06
CA PHE A 311 11.86 9.16 -14.50
C PHE A 311 11.35 10.57 -14.81
N ASP A 312 10.46 11.14 -13.99
CA ASP A 312 10.07 12.55 -14.09
C ASP A 312 11.25 13.50 -13.82
N TYR A 313 12.20 13.08 -12.97
CA TYR A 313 13.44 13.80 -12.71
C TYR A 313 14.42 13.70 -13.89
N LEU A 314 14.55 12.53 -14.52
CA LEU A 314 15.39 12.33 -15.71
C LEU A 314 14.82 13.08 -16.93
N ILE A 315 13.50 13.06 -17.14
CA ILE A 315 12.83 13.85 -18.19
C ILE A 315 12.93 15.35 -17.89
N LYS A 316 12.75 15.82 -16.65
CA LYS A 316 12.99 17.24 -16.30
C LYS A 316 14.44 17.66 -16.52
N THR A 317 15.42 16.79 -16.25
CA THR A 317 16.85 17.08 -16.45
C THR A 317 17.21 17.11 -17.94
N ILE A 318 16.65 16.21 -18.75
CA ILE A 318 16.83 16.20 -20.21
C ILE A 318 16.08 17.38 -20.86
N SER A 319 14.86 17.68 -20.41
CA SER A 319 14.09 18.84 -20.86
C SER A 319 14.75 20.16 -20.48
N GLN A 320 15.32 20.29 -19.28
CA GLN A 320 16.10 21.47 -18.87
C GLN A 320 17.41 21.60 -19.66
N ASN A 321 18.12 20.50 -19.94
CA ASN A 321 19.32 20.52 -20.78
C ASN A 321 19.00 20.83 -22.24
N ILE A 322 17.86 20.38 -22.78
CA ILE A 322 17.37 20.76 -24.12
C ILE A 322 16.89 22.23 -24.13
N TYR A 323 16.24 22.71 -23.06
CA TYR A 323 15.83 24.12 -22.94
C TYR A 323 17.05 25.06 -22.81
N LEU A 324 18.08 24.65 -22.08
CA LEU A 324 19.37 25.36 -22.00
C LEU A 324 20.06 25.39 -23.37
N THR A 325 20.10 24.26 -24.09
CA THR A 325 20.70 24.18 -25.44
C THR A 325 19.92 24.98 -26.49
N LEU A 326 18.60 25.11 -26.35
CA LEU A 326 17.75 25.93 -27.22
C LEU A 326 17.72 27.42 -26.81
N SER A 327 17.96 27.75 -25.53
CA SER A 327 18.04 29.14 -25.03
C SER A 327 19.34 29.86 -25.42
N TYR A 328 20.40 29.13 -25.78
CA TYR A 328 21.60 29.71 -26.39
C TYR A 328 21.42 30.04 -27.89
N ALA A 329 20.33 29.60 -28.53
CA ALA A 329 20.09 29.80 -29.96
C ALA A 329 19.10 30.94 -30.28
N THR A 330 18.43 31.54 -29.30
CA THR A 330 17.43 32.60 -29.55
C THR A 330 17.43 33.65 -28.44
N ASN A 331 18.46 34.49 -28.43
CA ASN A 331 18.41 35.80 -27.77
C ASN A 331 18.80 36.86 -28.80
N LEU A 332 17.81 37.45 -29.46
CA LEU A 332 17.90 38.83 -29.93
C LEU A 332 16.52 39.50 -29.72
N ASP A 333 16.58 40.58 -28.94
CA ASP A 333 15.66 41.70 -28.83
C ASP A 333 14.35 41.65 -28.00
N MET A 334 14.48 42.37 -26.88
CA MET A 334 13.63 43.47 -26.37
C MET A 334 12.56 43.22 -25.29
N ALA A 335 12.76 43.98 -24.21
CA ALA A 335 11.97 44.13 -22.99
C ALA A 335 10.95 45.29 -23.09
N LEU A 336 10.19 45.47 -21.97
CA LEU A 336 9.16 46.50 -21.62
C LEU A 336 7.72 45.98 -21.82
N THR A 337 6.76 46.01 -20.87
CA THR A 337 6.32 47.06 -19.92
C THR A 337 5.28 46.41 -18.95
N ILE A 338 5.47 46.35 -17.62
CA ILE A 338 4.90 47.18 -16.51
C ILE A 338 3.35 47.33 -16.43
N THR A 339 2.82 46.99 -15.22
CA THR A 339 1.67 47.49 -14.41
C THR A 339 0.22 46.95 -14.48
N SER A 340 -0.22 46.48 -13.27
CA SER A 340 -1.51 46.70 -12.55
C SER A 340 -2.79 46.08 -13.15
N VAL A 341 -3.77 45.54 -12.40
CA VAL A 341 -4.47 46.07 -11.21
C VAL A 341 -5.10 44.90 -10.43
N ALA A 342 -5.01 44.93 -9.10
CA ALA A 342 -5.78 44.10 -8.18
C ALA A 342 -7.17 44.72 -7.93
N SER A 343 -8.22 43.92 -7.83
CA SER A 343 -9.51 44.35 -7.30
C SER A 343 -10.08 43.30 -6.36
N ILE A 344 -10.45 43.81 -5.18
CA ILE A 344 -10.91 43.13 -3.97
C ILE A 344 -12.42 42.95 -4.06
N THR A 345 -12.92 41.77 -3.71
CA THR A 345 -14.28 41.61 -3.18
C THR A 345 -14.23 40.81 -1.90
N LYS A 346 -14.47 41.51 -0.78
CA LYS A 346 -14.76 40.95 0.54
C LYS A 346 -16.16 40.35 0.51
N ILE A 347 -16.28 39.08 0.89
CA ILE A 347 -17.51 38.53 1.48
C ILE A 347 -17.12 37.99 2.85
N SER A 348 -17.80 38.51 3.87
CA SER A 348 -17.63 38.13 5.26
C SER A 348 -18.40 36.84 5.51
N ALA A 349 -17.68 35.78 5.86
CA ALA A 349 -18.23 34.60 6.52
C ALA A 349 -17.45 34.38 7.81
N THR A 350 -18.21 34.17 8.88
CA THR A 350 -17.85 34.00 10.30
C THR A 350 -16.54 33.26 10.56
N SER A 351 -15.71 33.86 11.41
CA SER A 351 -14.43 33.34 11.89
C SER A 351 -14.58 32.01 12.65
N ALA A 352 -14.22 30.90 12.01
CA ALA A 352 -13.55 29.83 12.74
C ALA A 352 -12.15 30.35 13.08
N THR A 353 -11.87 30.56 14.36
CA THR A 353 -10.52 30.86 14.83
C THR A 353 -9.61 29.70 14.46
N SER A 354 -8.83 29.84 13.38
CA SER A 354 -7.73 28.92 13.12
C SER A 354 -6.71 29.11 14.25
N VAL A 355 -6.51 28.07 15.04
CA VAL A 355 -5.43 28.05 16.01
C VAL A 355 -4.13 28.09 15.21
N LYS A 356 -3.22 29.01 15.54
CA LYS A 356 -1.94 29.12 14.83
C LYS A 356 -0.94 28.07 15.34
N PRO A 357 -0.02 27.59 14.49
CA PRO A 357 1.12 26.80 14.92
C PRO A 357 1.92 27.50 16.02
N ILE A 358 2.58 26.71 16.87
CA ILE A 358 3.43 27.22 17.93
C ILE A 358 4.83 27.43 17.34
N GLU A 359 5.25 28.70 17.22
CA GLU A 359 6.60 29.09 16.85
C GLU A 359 7.46 29.22 18.12
N GLU A 360 8.24 28.19 18.44
CA GLU A 360 9.21 28.17 19.56
C GLU A 360 10.66 28.08 19.04
N GLY A 361 11.63 28.38 19.91
CA GLY A 361 13.07 28.34 19.61
C GLY A 361 13.61 26.93 19.33
N GLU A 362 14.91 26.82 19.01
CA GLU A 362 15.56 25.54 18.65
C GLU A 362 15.31 24.43 19.69
N GLU A 363 14.64 23.36 19.23
CA GLU A 363 14.53 22.04 19.87
C GLU A 363 13.94 22.00 21.30
N ASP A 364 12.69 22.44 21.51
CA ASP A 364 11.97 22.21 22.78
C ASP A 364 11.41 20.77 22.88
N TYR A 365 12.25 19.82 23.27
CA TYR A 365 11.84 18.42 23.42
C TYR A 365 10.72 18.21 24.45
N ALA A 366 10.66 19.03 25.51
CA ALA A 366 9.61 18.92 26.53
C ALA A 366 8.24 19.28 25.94
N ARG A 367 8.18 20.37 25.16
CA ARG A 367 6.96 20.75 24.46
C ARG A 367 6.54 19.72 23.43
N VAL A 368 7.47 19.25 22.59
CA VAL A 368 7.13 18.23 21.57
C VAL A 368 6.66 16.93 22.23
N LEU A 369 7.25 16.56 23.37
CA LEU A 369 6.83 15.38 24.13
C LEU A 369 5.37 15.50 24.62
N GLU A 370 4.98 16.66 25.16
CA GLU A 370 3.58 16.95 25.51
C GLU A 370 2.66 16.84 24.29
N LEU A 371 3.04 17.45 23.15
CA LEU A 371 2.24 17.38 21.93
C LEU A 371 2.09 15.94 21.43
N SER A 372 3.16 15.14 21.45
CA SER A 372 3.11 13.73 21.06
C SER A 372 2.15 12.92 21.95
N LEU A 373 2.04 13.25 23.24
CA LEU A 373 1.05 12.64 24.12
C LEU A 373 -0.38 13.08 23.80
N LEU A 374 -0.60 14.32 23.36
CA LEU A 374 -1.90 14.79 22.87
C LEU A 374 -2.34 14.03 21.60
N PHE A 375 -1.41 13.61 20.74
CA PHE A 375 -1.72 12.73 19.61
C PHE A 375 -2.35 11.41 20.09
N TYR A 376 -1.76 10.75 21.09
CA TYR A 376 -2.35 9.52 21.63
C TYR A 376 -3.74 9.78 22.23
N GLU A 377 -3.95 10.89 22.93
CA GLU A 377 -5.31 11.25 23.40
C GLU A 377 -6.31 11.41 22.25
N ALA A 378 -5.85 11.98 21.14
CA ALA A 378 -6.65 12.16 19.92
C ALA A 378 -6.94 10.85 19.19
N GLN A 379 -6.22 9.76 19.50
CA GLN A 379 -6.47 8.40 18.99
C GLN A 379 -7.37 7.55 19.91
N ARG A 380 -7.73 8.01 21.12
CA ARG A 380 -8.50 7.19 22.08
C ARG A 380 -9.84 6.75 21.52
N SER A 381 -10.16 5.46 21.60
CA SER A 381 -11.49 4.90 21.33
C SER A 381 -12.22 4.59 22.65
N GLY A 382 -13.54 4.45 22.62
CA GLY A 382 -14.35 4.16 23.80
C GLY A 382 -14.87 5.42 24.51
N LYS A 383 -15.19 5.26 25.80
CA LYS A 383 -15.63 6.35 26.67
C LYS A 383 -14.43 7.17 27.13
N LEU A 384 -14.37 8.45 26.76
CA LEU A 384 -13.29 9.34 27.11
C LEU A 384 -13.36 9.76 28.60
N PRO A 385 -12.23 10.06 29.24
CA PRO A 385 -12.22 10.53 30.62
C PRO A 385 -12.79 11.96 30.71
N GLU A 386 -13.34 12.33 31.87
CA GLU A 386 -13.94 13.66 32.09
C GLU A 386 -12.94 14.82 31.88
N ASN A 387 -11.66 14.57 32.13
CA ASN A 387 -10.56 15.52 31.93
C ASN A 387 -9.86 15.38 30.57
N ASN A 388 -10.54 14.86 29.55
CA ASN A 388 -10.02 14.74 28.19
C ASN A 388 -9.51 16.11 27.67
N ARG A 389 -8.24 16.19 27.25
CA ARG A 389 -7.62 17.44 26.76
C ARG A 389 -7.95 17.74 25.30
N ILE A 390 -8.44 16.74 24.56
CA ILE A 390 -8.78 16.88 23.13
C ILE A 390 -10.27 17.23 22.99
N SER A 391 -10.57 18.52 23.08
CA SER A 391 -11.96 19.04 23.14
C SER A 391 -12.86 18.69 21.95
N TRP A 392 -12.26 18.36 20.79
CA TRP A 392 -12.99 17.98 19.57
C TRP A 392 -13.23 16.47 19.43
N ARG A 393 -12.68 15.65 20.33
CA ARG A 393 -12.97 14.21 20.42
C ARG A 393 -14.05 13.94 21.48
N GLY A 394 -14.91 12.96 21.20
CA GLY A 394 -15.95 12.49 22.11
C GLY A 394 -15.99 10.95 22.22
N ASP A 395 -16.95 10.48 23.02
CA ASP A 395 -17.22 9.06 23.23
C ASP A 395 -17.59 8.36 21.91
N SER A 396 -16.89 7.27 21.60
CA SER A 396 -17.03 6.57 20.31
C SER A 396 -16.85 5.06 20.46
N ALA A 397 -17.36 4.28 19.50
CA ALA A 397 -17.25 2.82 19.48
C ALA A 397 -17.66 2.14 20.82
N LEU A 398 -18.66 2.70 21.51
CA LEU A 398 -19.17 2.22 22.81
C LEU A 398 -19.85 0.84 22.74
N SER A 399 -19.99 0.30 21.54
CA SER A 399 -20.58 -1.01 21.26
C SER A 399 -19.56 -2.07 20.84
N ASP A 400 -18.26 -1.75 20.85
CA ASP A 400 -17.20 -2.72 20.58
C ASP A 400 -17.30 -3.88 21.56
N ARG A 401 -17.52 -5.08 21.04
CA ARG A 401 -17.74 -6.29 21.84
C ARG A 401 -17.19 -7.54 21.16
N GLY A 402 -16.78 -8.51 21.97
CA GLY A 402 -16.39 -9.83 21.51
C GLY A 402 -17.58 -10.65 21.00
N ILE A 403 -17.28 -11.82 20.43
CA ILE A 403 -18.26 -12.73 19.83
C ILE A 403 -19.29 -13.19 20.88
N ASN A 404 -18.93 -13.27 22.16
CA ASN A 404 -19.83 -13.67 23.25
C ASN A 404 -20.30 -12.48 24.10
N GLY A 405 -20.13 -11.25 23.62
CA GLY A 405 -20.55 -10.04 24.33
C GLY A 405 -19.53 -9.50 25.34
N GLU A 406 -18.28 -9.96 25.30
CA GLU A 406 -17.20 -9.41 26.12
C GLU A 406 -17.01 -7.92 25.80
N ASP A 407 -16.82 -7.07 26.81
CA ASP A 407 -16.58 -5.64 26.60
C ASP A 407 -15.20 -5.44 25.95
N LEU A 408 -15.18 -4.93 24.71
CA LEU A 408 -13.96 -4.57 24.00
C LEU A 408 -13.87 -3.06 23.75
N THR A 409 -14.58 -2.23 24.52
CA THR A 409 -14.46 -0.77 24.43
C THR A 409 -13.12 -0.27 25.01
N GLY A 410 -12.64 0.87 24.51
CA GLY A 410 -11.34 1.42 24.88
C GLY A 410 -10.28 1.16 23.81
N GLY A 411 -9.01 1.32 24.19
CA GLY A 411 -7.87 1.19 23.28
C GLY A 411 -7.75 2.38 22.34
N TYR A 412 -6.90 2.25 21.33
CA TYR A 412 -6.62 3.31 20.38
C TYR A 412 -7.07 2.95 18.96
N TYR A 413 -7.57 3.94 18.23
CA TYR A 413 -7.62 3.86 16.78
C TYR A 413 -6.20 3.93 16.23
N ASP A 414 -5.94 3.12 15.21
CA ASP A 414 -4.57 2.85 14.75
C ASP A 414 -3.94 4.02 14.00
N ALA A 415 -4.69 4.64 13.10
CA ALA A 415 -4.17 5.64 12.18
C ALA A 415 -5.18 6.77 11.95
N GLY A 416 -5.35 7.19 10.68
CA GLY A 416 -6.43 8.07 10.24
C GLY A 416 -7.83 7.44 10.22
N ASP A 417 -7.92 6.14 10.52
CA ASP A 417 -9.11 5.32 10.50
C ASP A 417 -9.66 5.03 11.90
N PHE A 418 -10.61 4.09 11.99
CA PHE A 418 -11.24 3.68 13.25
C PHE A 418 -11.05 2.20 13.57
N VAL A 419 -10.10 1.53 12.92
CA VAL A 419 -9.79 0.13 13.25
C VAL A 419 -8.86 0.10 14.45
N LYS A 420 -9.09 -0.85 15.35
CA LYS A 420 -8.20 -1.13 16.48
C LYS A 420 -7.34 -2.32 16.13
N PHE A 421 -6.16 -2.08 15.57
CA PHE A 421 -5.18 -3.12 15.29
C PHE A 421 -4.34 -3.41 16.55
N GLY A 422 -4.44 -4.64 17.06
CA GLY A 422 -3.79 -5.02 18.31
C GLY A 422 -2.27 -5.06 18.21
N PHE A 423 -1.71 -5.43 17.06
CA PHE A 423 -0.26 -5.65 16.92
C PHE A 423 0.53 -4.33 16.96
N THR A 424 0.11 -3.32 16.20
CA THR A 424 0.68 -1.96 16.23
C THR A 424 0.43 -1.27 17.56
N MET A 425 -0.76 -1.42 18.14
CA MET A 425 -1.08 -0.86 19.46
C MET A 425 -0.19 -1.46 20.55
N ALA A 426 0.05 -2.78 20.52
CA ALA A 426 0.93 -3.46 21.45
C ALA A 426 2.37 -2.97 21.30
N SER A 427 2.89 -2.93 20.07
CA SER A 427 4.25 -2.43 19.81
C SER A 427 4.43 -0.98 20.27
N THR A 428 3.47 -0.12 19.96
CA THR A 428 3.43 1.27 20.44
C THR A 428 3.54 1.33 21.97
N THR A 429 2.72 0.53 22.66
CA THR A 429 2.67 0.50 24.11
C THR A 429 3.98 0.02 24.72
N THR A 430 4.62 -1.00 24.14
CA THR A 430 5.93 -1.48 24.58
C THR A 430 7.00 -0.39 24.47
N LEU A 431 7.05 0.35 23.35
CA LEU A 431 8.05 1.40 23.12
C LEU A 431 7.85 2.61 24.03
N LEU A 432 6.59 3.01 24.27
CA LEU A 432 6.25 4.06 25.24
C LEU A 432 6.66 3.66 26.66
N ALA A 433 6.34 2.42 27.07
CA ALA A 433 6.73 1.89 28.37
C ALA A 433 8.25 1.78 28.49
N TRP A 434 8.97 1.37 27.45
CA TRP A 434 10.43 1.30 27.45
C TRP A 434 11.05 2.68 27.64
N GLY A 435 10.57 3.71 26.93
CA GLY A 435 11.01 5.09 27.14
C GLY A 435 10.77 5.57 28.58
N ALA A 436 9.58 5.31 29.14
CA ALA A 436 9.24 5.69 30.51
C ALA A 436 10.05 4.94 31.58
N VAL A 437 10.44 3.69 31.31
CA VAL A 437 11.32 2.89 32.19
C VAL A 437 12.77 3.39 32.12
N SER A 438 13.27 3.73 30.92
CA SER A 438 14.66 4.14 30.74
C SER A 438 14.93 5.59 31.17
N TRP A 439 13.96 6.49 30.96
CA TRP A 439 14.16 7.94 31.13
C TRP A 439 13.01 8.61 31.90
N PRO A 440 12.69 8.17 33.14
CA PRO A 440 11.57 8.72 33.90
C PRO A 440 11.76 10.19 34.28
N GLU A 441 12.99 10.65 34.51
CA GLU A 441 13.26 12.05 34.91
C GLU A 441 12.92 13.04 33.78
N ALA A 442 13.13 12.67 32.52
CA ALA A 442 12.71 13.49 31.38
C ALA A 442 11.20 13.74 31.37
N TYR A 443 10.39 12.73 31.70
CA TYR A 443 8.94 12.89 31.80
C TYR A 443 8.54 13.72 33.03
N ILE A 444 9.31 13.67 34.12
CA ILE A 444 9.10 14.53 35.30
C ILE A 444 9.37 15.98 34.93
N GLU A 445 10.52 16.26 34.31
CA GLU A 445 10.93 17.60 33.90
C GLU A 445 9.94 18.23 32.91
N ALA A 446 9.44 17.44 31.95
CA ALA A 446 8.42 17.90 31.01
C ALA A 446 7.01 18.04 31.64
N GLY A 447 6.82 17.65 32.91
CA GLY A 447 5.50 17.58 33.55
C GLY A 447 4.55 16.57 32.90
N GLN A 448 5.08 15.55 32.21
CA GLN A 448 4.33 14.58 31.41
C GLN A 448 4.32 13.16 32.00
N LEU A 449 4.91 12.92 33.18
CA LEU A 449 4.99 11.58 33.79
C LEU A 449 3.62 10.90 33.98
N ASP A 450 2.62 11.65 34.44
CA ASP A 450 1.27 11.08 34.61
C ASP A 450 0.56 10.89 33.27
N GLU A 451 0.87 11.71 32.27
CA GLU A 451 0.26 11.61 30.95
C GLU A 451 0.81 10.42 30.15
N ILE A 452 2.11 10.14 30.21
CA ILE A 452 2.67 8.92 29.62
C ILE A 452 2.12 7.66 30.31
N ARG A 453 1.96 7.70 31.64
CA ARG A 453 1.30 6.60 32.38
C ARG A 453 -0.13 6.41 31.92
N LYS A 454 -0.93 7.48 31.79
CA LYS A 454 -2.30 7.39 31.26
C LYS A 454 -2.31 6.86 29.83
N ALA A 455 -1.36 7.26 28.99
CA ALA A 455 -1.26 6.78 27.61
C ALA A 455 -1.00 5.26 27.56
N ILE A 456 -0.05 4.76 28.35
CA ILE A 456 0.25 3.32 28.48
C ILE A 456 -0.93 2.56 29.10
N LYS A 457 -1.54 3.13 30.16
CA LYS A 457 -2.67 2.51 30.86
C LYS A 457 -3.88 2.32 29.94
N TRP A 458 -4.15 3.29 29.07
CA TRP A 458 -5.27 3.23 28.13
C TRP A 458 -5.21 2.02 27.19
N ALA A 459 -4.03 1.71 26.67
CA ALA A 459 -3.82 0.51 25.85
C ALA A 459 -3.85 -0.77 26.68
N THR A 460 -3.16 -0.79 27.83
CA THR A 460 -3.08 -2.00 28.67
C THR A 460 -4.41 -2.39 29.31
N ASP A 461 -5.27 -1.43 29.69
CA ASP A 461 -6.64 -1.72 30.11
C ASP A 461 -7.43 -2.40 28.98
N TYR A 462 -7.23 -1.97 27.73
CA TYR A 462 -7.85 -2.60 26.56
C TYR A 462 -7.28 -4.01 26.29
N PHE A 463 -5.97 -4.22 26.38
CA PHE A 463 -5.38 -5.56 26.23
C PHE A 463 -5.89 -6.54 27.29
N ILE A 464 -6.05 -6.08 28.53
CA ILE A 464 -6.61 -6.87 29.62
C ILE A 464 -8.06 -7.27 29.33
N LYS A 465 -8.87 -6.37 28.75
CA LYS A 465 -10.22 -6.71 28.26
C LYS A 465 -10.20 -7.72 27.11
N CYS A 466 -9.27 -7.57 26.17
CA CYS A 466 -9.12 -8.47 25.02
C CYS A 466 -8.64 -9.87 25.41
N HIS A 467 -7.92 -10.02 26.52
CA HIS A 467 -7.46 -11.30 27.05
C HIS A 467 -8.56 -11.95 27.92
N VAL A 468 -9.54 -12.56 27.25
CA VAL A 468 -10.78 -13.05 27.87
C VAL A 468 -10.62 -14.42 28.54
N SER A 469 -9.58 -15.18 28.19
CA SER A 469 -9.16 -16.41 28.86
C SER A 469 -7.70 -16.69 28.55
N GLU A 470 -7.06 -17.61 29.29
CA GLU A 470 -5.63 -17.95 29.19
C GLU A 470 -5.10 -18.12 27.75
N PHE A 471 -5.92 -18.66 26.84
CA PHE A 471 -5.53 -18.90 25.43
C PHE A 471 -6.48 -18.22 24.42
N VAL A 472 -7.18 -17.15 24.80
CA VAL A 472 -8.04 -16.41 23.86
C VAL A 472 -7.77 -14.92 23.98
N PHE A 473 -7.36 -14.33 22.86
CA PHE A 473 -7.03 -12.91 22.79
C PHE A 473 -7.64 -12.24 21.56
N TYR A 474 -8.43 -11.19 21.77
CA TYR A 474 -8.97 -10.36 20.68
C TYR A 474 -7.89 -9.42 20.14
N GLY A 475 -7.51 -9.63 18.89
CA GLY A 475 -6.43 -8.90 18.22
C GLY A 475 -6.89 -7.74 17.36
N GLN A 476 -8.18 -7.66 17.03
CA GLN A 476 -8.69 -6.58 16.18
C GLN A 476 -10.17 -6.30 16.46
N VAL A 477 -10.55 -5.03 16.45
CA VAL A 477 -11.97 -4.60 16.39
C VAL A 477 -12.16 -3.59 15.27
N GLY A 478 -13.17 -3.81 14.44
CA GLY A 478 -13.36 -3.12 13.17
C GLY A 478 -12.75 -3.90 12.01
N ASP A 479 -13.28 -3.69 10.80
CA ASP A 479 -12.75 -4.27 9.58
C ASP A 479 -12.32 -3.14 8.65
N PHE A 480 -11.06 -3.11 8.23
CA PHE A 480 -10.52 -2.03 7.41
C PHE A 480 -11.34 -1.80 6.14
N SER A 481 -11.77 -2.88 5.47
CA SER A 481 -12.52 -2.75 4.21
C SER A 481 -13.89 -2.09 4.40
N VAL A 482 -14.43 -2.15 5.61
CA VAL A 482 -15.71 -1.57 6.01
C VAL A 482 -15.50 -0.16 6.58
N ASP A 483 -14.58 -0.01 7.53
CA ASP A 483 -14.29 1.27 8.19
C ASP A 483 -13.79 2.31 7.18
N HIS A 484 -13.02 1.91 6.15
CA HIS A 484 -12.51 2.81 5.10
C HIS A 484 -13.54 3.18 4.03
N THR A 485 -14.78 2.68 4.13
CA THR A 485 -15.91 3.23 3.35
C THR A 485 -16.51 4.48 4.00
N TYR A 486 -16.10 4.76 5.24
CA TYR A 486 -16.53 5.89 6.03
C TYR A 486 -15.38 6.89 6.19
N TRP A 487 -15.68 8.16 5.96
CA TRP A 487 -14.82 9.28 6.33
C TRP A 487 -15.66 10.21 7.19
N GLY A 488 -15.24 10.50 8.41
CA GLY A 488 -16.04 11.32 9.32
C GLY A 488 -15.56 11.26 10.76
N ARG A 489 -16.46 11.55 11.69
CA ARG A 489 -16.19 11.51 13.13
C ARG A 489 -16.36 10.10 13.70
N PRO A 490 -15.51 9.62 14.63
CA PRO A 490 -15.69 8.31 15.24
C PRO A 490 -16.97 8.22 16.09
N GLU A 491 -17.46 9.33 16.64
CA GLU A 491 -18.70 9.38 17.44
C GLU A 491 -19.96 9.19 16.58
N GLU A 492 -19.84 9.34 15.26
CA GLU A 492 -20.92 9.20 14.27
C GLU A 492 -20.77 7.92 13.44
N LEU A 493 -19.78 7.07 13.77
CA LEU A 493 -19.51 5.81 13.11
C LEU A 493 -20.66 4.81 13.36
N ASN A 494 -21.52 4.65 12.36
CA ASN A 494 -22.68 3.75 12.41
C ASN A 494 -22.47 2.54 11.47
N THR A 495 -21.37 1.82 11.65
CA THR A 495 -21.07 0.59 10.91
C THR A 495 -20.90 -0.61 11.85
N THR A 496 -20.99 -1.81 11.30
CA THR A 496 -20.69 -3.03 12.05
C THR A 496 -19.18 -3.11 12.28
N ARG A 497 -18.76 -3.27 13.53
CA ARG A 497 -17.36 -3.36 13.93
C ARG A 497 -17.05 -4.76 14.46
N PRO A 498 -16.75 -5.74 13.58
CA PRO A 498 -16.48 -7.11 14.00
C PRO A 498 -15.24 -7.18 14.88
N ALA A 499 -15.24 -8.10 15.85
CA ALA A 499 -14.08 -8.41 16.68
C ALA A 499 -13.46 -9.74 16.24
N TYR A 500 -12.15 -9.74 16.06
CA TYR A 500 -11.37 -10.89 15.62
C TYR A 500 -10.36 -11.30 16.70
N LYS A 501 -10.17 -12.60 16.86
CA LYS A 501 -9.35 -13.18 17.93
C LYS A 501 -8.40 -14.25 17.41
N ILE A 502 -7.40 -14.52 18.23
CA ILE A 502 -6.52 -15.69 18.15
C ILE A 502 -6.86 -16.65 19.29
N ASP A 503 -6.73 -17.94 19.01
CA ASP A 503 -7.02 -19.06 19.93
C ASP A 503 -6.11 -20.27 19.61
N PRO A 504 -6.16 -21.40 20.35
CA PRO A 504 -5.28 -22.55 20.10
C PRO A 504 -5.37 -23.12 18.68
N ASP A 505 -6.55 -23.04 18.04
CA ASP A 505 -6.77 -23.54 16.69
C ASP A 505 -6.34 -22.52 15.62
N HIS A 506 -6.30 -21.23 15.99
CA HIS A 506 -5.91 -20.11 15.14
C HIS A 506 -4.89 -19.22 15.88
N PRO A 507 -3.64 -19.67 16.04
CA PRO A 507 -2.65 -18.99 16.86
C PRO A 507 -2.14 -17.67 16.26
N GLY A 508 -1.53 -16.84 17.11
CA GLY A 508 -0.85 -15.60 16.74
C GLY A 508 0.22 -15.21 17.76
N SER A 509 1.36 -15.88 17.68
CA SER A 509 2.51 -15.73 18.57
C SER A 509 3.14 -14.35 18.53
N ASP A 510 3.18 -13.74 17.34
CA ASP A 510 3.61 -12.35 17.13
C ASP A 510 2.72 -11.38 17.92
N LEU A 511 1.41 -11.41 17.70
CA LEU A 511 0.45 -10.54 18.38
C LEU A 511 0.43 -10.78 19.90
N ALA A 512 0.33 -12.04 20.34
CA ALA A 512 0.28 -12.38 21.76
C ALA A 512 1.62 -12.08 22.45
N GLY A 513 2.75 -12.33 21.77
CA GLY A 513 4.09 -12.02 22.25
C GLY A 513 4.30 -10.52 22.42
N GLU A 514 3.99 -9.71 21.41
CA GLU A 514 4.13 -8.25 21.54
C GLU A 514 3.20 -7.68 22.62
N THR A 515 1.98 -8.21 22.76
CA THR A 515 1.07 -7.80 23.84
C THR A 515 1.60 -8.19 25.22
N ALA A 516 2.23 -9.38 25.33
CA ALA A 516 2.91 -9.79 26.55
C ALA A 516 4.09 -8.87 26.89
N ALA A 517 4.89 -8.48 25.89
CA ALA A 517 5.97 -7.51 26.06
C ALA A 517 5.44 -6.15 26.55
N ALA A 518 4.36 -5.65 25.94
CA ALA A 518 3.72 -4.39 26.32
C ALA A 518 3.26 -4.41 27.78
N LEU A 519 2.58 -5.47 28.21
CA LEU A 519 2.07 -5.63 29.58
C LEU A 519 3.22 -5.84 30.59
N ALA A 520 4.27 -6.58 30.23
CA ALA A 520 5.44 -6.77 31.07
C ALA A 520 6.20 -5.45 31.27
N ALA A 521 6.50 -4.71 30.20
CA ALA A 521 7.13 -3.39 30.27
C ALA A 521 6.27 -2.41 31.10
N SER A 522 4.96 -2.40 30.87
CA SER A 522 4.02 -1.56 31.63
C SER A 522 3.99 -1.91 33.11
N SER A 523 4.11 -3.18 33.49
CA SER A 523 4.16 -3.55 34.92
C SER A 523 5.33 -2.88 35.64
N ILE A 524 6.47 -2.68 34.97
CA ILE A 524 7.62 -1.97 35.53
C ILE A 524 7.28 -0.49 35.76
N VAL A 525 6.62 0.17 34.79
CA VAL A 525 6.18 1.57 34.89
C VAL A 525 5.27 1.79 36.10
N PHE A 526 4.35 0.86 36.36
CA PHE A 526 3.36 0.97 37.43
C PHE A 526 3.81 0.41 38.77
N LYS A 527 4.93 -0.32 38.83
CA LYS A 527 5.38 -1.09 40.01
C LYS A 527 5.31 -0.33 41.34
N ASN A 528 5.70 0.95 41.34
CA ASN A 528 5.76 1.77 42.55
C ASN A 528 4.52 2.65 42.76
N VAL A 529 3.82 3.03 41.68
CA VAL A 529 2.68 3.99 41.74
C VAL A 529 1.34 3.28 41.85
N ASP A 530 1.20 2.08 41.30
CA ASP A 530 0.04 1.21 41.41
C ASP A 530 0.47 -0.27 41.38
N PRO A 531 0.95 -0.82 42.51
CA PRO A 531 1.45 -2.20 42.59
C PRO A 531 0.41 -3.25 42.19
N ASN A 532 -0.87 -3.01 42.50
CA ASN A 532 -1.97 -3.93 42.15
C ASN A 532 -2.19 -3.98 40.64
N TYR A 533 -2.18 -2.82 39.98
CA TYR A 533 -2.26 -2.76 38.53
C TYR A 533 -1.02 -3.36 37.86
N SER A 534 0.16 -3.11 38.41
CA SER A 534 1.41 -3.75 37.98
C SER A 534 1.30 -5.28 38.01
N GLU A 535 0.84 -5.86 39.13
CA GLU A 535 0.64 -7.31 39.24
C GLU A 535 -0.40 -7.84 38.24
N ARG A 536 -1.48 -7.08 38.02
CA ARG A 536 -2.50 -7.42 37.01
C ARG A 536 -1.92 -7.46 35.60
N CYS A 537 -1.15 -6.44 35.21
CA CYS A 537 -0.46 -6.41 33.92
C CYS A 537 0.48 -7.62 33.80
N LEU A 538 1.27 -7.90 34.84
CA LEU A 538 2.23 -8.98 34.84
C LEU A 538 1.57 -10.36 34.74
N LYS A 539 0.42 -10.56 35.39
CA LYS A 539 -0.38 -11.79 35.26
C LYS A 539 -0.76 -12.04 33.79
N HIS A 540 -1.40 -11.05 33.15
CA HIS A 540 -1.81 -11.17 31.75
C HIS A 540 -0.61 -11.31 30.81
N ALA A 541 0.52 -10.65 31.10
CA ALA A 541 1.75 -10.80 30.32
C ALA A 541 2.26 -12.24 30.33
N LYS A 542 2.30 -12.89 31.51
CA LYS A 542 2.75 -14.28 31.65
C LYS A 542 1.83 -15.26 30.93
N GLU A 543 0.52 -15.06 31.04
CA GLU A 543 -0.49 -15.91 30.38
C GLU A 543 -0.42 -15.75 28.85
N LEU A 544 -0.36 -14.52 28.32
CA LEU A 544 -0.23 -14.28 26.88
C LEU A 544 1.10 -14.76 26.31
N TYR A 545 2.21 -14.65 27.05
CA TYR A 545 3.47 -15.24 26.64
C TYR A 545 3.40 -16.78 26.59
N ASN A 546 2.80 -17.41 27.60
CA ASN A 546 2.55 -18.85 27.58
C ASN A 546 1.70 -19.24 26.37
N PHE A 547 0.65 -18.47 26.06
CA PHE A 547 -0.16 -18.69 24.86
C PHE A 547 0.68 -18.59 23.58
N ALA A 548 1.42 -17.49 23.41
CA ALA A 548 2.27 -17.24 22.25
C ALA A 548 3.33 -18.34 22.03
N ASN A 549 3.96 -18.78 23.12
CA ASN A 549 5.04 -19.75 23.10
C ASN A 549 4.52 -21.19 22.93
N LYS A 550 3.34 -21.52 23.44
CA LYS A 550 2.75 -22.85 23.35
C LYS A 550 2.07 -23.12 22.01
N TYR A 551 1.37 -22.14 21.46
CA TYR A 551 0.62 -22.25 20.21
C TYR A 551 1.23 -21.34 19.15
N ARG A 552 2.10 -21.92 18.31
CA ARG A 552 2.92 -21.17 17.36
C ARG A 552 2.18 -20.84 16.07
N GLY A 553 2.17 -19.57 15.67
CA GLY A 553 1.66 -19.14 14.36
C GLY A 553 1.65 -17.63 14.19
N LEU A 554 1.49 -17.17 12.95
CA LEU A 554 1.41 -15.73 12.63
C LEU A 554 -0.04 -15.28 12.76
N TYR A 555 -0.31 -14.21 13.52
CA TYR A 555 -1.68 -13.79 13.84
C TYR A 555 -2.51 -13.47 12.60
N HIS A 556 -1.89 -12.95 11.54
CA HIS A 556 -2.58 -12.58 10.31
C HIS A 556 -3.11 -13.81 9.54
N SER A 557 -2.68 -15.03 9.89
CA SER A 557 -3.29 -16.27 9.40
C SER A 557 -4.66 -16.54 10.04
N ALA A 558 -4.82 -16.16 11.31
CA ALA A 558 -6.07 -16.19 12.06
C ALA A 558 -6.96 -14.98 11.73
N ILE A 559 -6.41 -13.78 11.83
CA ILE A 559 -7.06 -12.50 11.54
C ILE A 559 -6.68 -12.06 10.12
N ARG A 560 -7.27 -12.74 9.12
CA ARG A 560 -6.89 -12.61 7.70
C ARG A 560 -7.01 -11.20 7.13
N GLY A 561 -7.89 -10.37 7.68
CA GLY A 561 -8.02 -8.97 7.29
C GLY A 561 -6.74 -8.17 7.54
N ALA A 562 -5.99 -8.52 8.59
CA ALA A 562 -4.79 -7.82 8.98
C ALA A 562 -3.61 -8.04 8.02
N ALA A 563 -3.58 -9.15 7.26
CA ALA A 563 -2.51 -9.46 6.31
C ALA A 563 -2.34 -8.41 5.18
N GLN A 564 -3.37 -7.59 4.91
CA GLN A 564 -3.28 -6.54 3.89
C GLN A 564 -2.68 -5.23 4.42
N TYR A 565 -2.58 -5.08 5.74
CA TYR A 565 -2.27 -3.81 6.42
C TYR A 565 -1.09 -3.95 7.37
N TYR A 566 -1.17 -4.91 8.27
CA TYR A 566 -0.19 -5.18 9.31
C TYR A 566 0.27 -6.64 9.31
N GLU A 567 0.73 -7.11 8.15
CA GLU A 567 1.30 -8.46 8.03
C GLU A 567 2.53 -8.60 8.92
N SER A 568 2.59 -9.70 9.67
CA SER A 568 3.82 -10.09 10.34
C SER A 568 4.63 -11.00 9.44
N THR A 569 5.95 -10.87 9.51
CA THR A 569 6.87 -11.66 8.66
C THR A 569 7.52 -12.81 9.40
N ASP A 570 7.59 -12.73 10.73
CA ASP A 570 8.07 -13.75 11.66
C ASP A 570 7.36 -13.52 13.01
N TYR A 571 7.47 -14.47 13.93
CA TYR A 571 7.07 -14.33 15.33
C TYR A 571 8.22 -14.64 16.31
N GLY A 572 9.35 -15.16 15.80
CA GLY A 572 10.47 -15.59 16.62
C GLY A 572 11.10 -14.46 17.42
N ASP A 573 11.16 -13.27 16.82
CA ASP A 573 11.63 -12.05 17.48
C ASP A 573 10.65 -11.53 18.52
N GLU A 574 9.33 -11.60 18.31
CA GLU A 574 8.34 -11.27 19.35
C GLU A 574 8.41 -12.23 20.55
N LEU A 575 8.72 -13.51 20.34
CA LEU A 575 8.90 -14.46 21.44
C LEU A 575 10.13 -14.13 22.29
N ALA A 576 11.27 -13.85 21.64
CA ALA A 576 12.49 -13.43 22.34
C ALA A 576 12.27 -12.08 23.07
N TRP A 577 11.57 -11.16 22.41
CA TRP A 577 11.23 -9.83 22.93
C TRP A 577 10.36 -9.90 24.18
N ALA A 578 9.27 -10.66 24.14
CA ALA A 578 8.36 -10.86 25.26
C ALA A 578 9.07 -11.53 26.46
N ALA A 579 9.87 -12.57 26.19
CA ALA A 579 10.64 -13.27 27.21
C ALA A 579 11.65 -12.33 27.90
N ALA A 580 12.40 -11.52 27.13
CA ALA A 580 13.34 -10.55 27.69
C ALA A 580 12.64 -9.49 28.57
N TRP A 581 11.47 -9.00 28.16
CA TRP A 581 10.68 -8.08 29.00
C TRP A 581 10.13 -8.73 30.25
N LEU A 582 9.65 -9.97 30.16
CA LEU A 582 9.19 -10.73 31.32
C LEU A 582 10.33 -11.00 32.30
N PHE A 583 11.53 -11.32 31.81
CA PHE A 583 12.72 -11.42 32.68
C PHE A 583 12.99 -10.08 33.37
N LYS A 584 13.02 -8.97 32.63
CA LYS A 584 13.24 -7.63 33.20
C LYS A 584 12.20 -7.27 34.28
N ALA A 585 10.93 -7.68 34.10
CA ALA A 585 9.85 -7.40 35.03
C ALA A 585 9.83 -8.31 36.26
N THR A 586 10.26 -9.57 36.12
CA THR A 586 10.10 -10.62 37.15
C THR A 586 11.37 -11.05 37.84
N ASN A 587 12.52 -10.89 37.19
CA ASN A 587 13.80 -11.50 37.55
C ASN A 587 13.76 -13.05 37.62
N ASP A 588 12.81 -13.68 36.93
CA ASP A 588 12.68 -15.15 36.83
C ASP A 588 13.54 -15.68 35.68
N SER A 589 14.61 -16.43 36.01
CA SER A 589 15.63 -16.85 35.05
C SER A 589 15.09 -17.66 33.88
N ARG A 590 13.95 -18.33 34.04
CA ARG A 590 13.29 -19.09 32.96
C ARG A 590 12.98 -18.23 31.75
N TYR A 591 12.58 -16.97 31.96
CA TYR A 591 12.31 -16.06 30.85
C TYR A 591 13.60 -15.55 30.19
N LEU A 592 14.71 -15.48 30.92
CA LEU A 592 16.00 -15.19 30.29
C LEU A 592 16.45 -16.38 29.43
N GLU A 593 16.36 -17.59 29.97
CA GLU A 593 16.65 -18.84 29.25
C GLU A 593 15.80 -18.96 27.98
N ASP A 594 14.50 -18.66 28.06
CA ASP A 594 13.60 -18.63 26.91
C ASP A 594 14.01 -17.55 25.89
N ALA A 595 14.37 -16.34 26.34
CA ALA A 595 14.79 -15.26 25.46
C ALA A 595 16.08 -15.61 24.69
N GLU A 596 17.07 -16.16 25.39
CA GLU A 596 18.32 -16.63 24.78
C GLU A 596 18.08 -17.84 23.85
N HIS A 597 17.18 -18.76 24.24
CA HIS A 597 16.78 -19.88 23.40
C HIS A 597 16.14 -19.42 22.09
N HIS A 598 15.14 -18.52 22.15
CA HIS A 598 14.50 -17.97 20.96
C HIS A 598 15.48 -17.18 20.10
N TYR A 599 16.37 -16.38 20.71
CA TYR A 599 17.42 -15.66 20.00
C TYR A 599 18.28 -16.60 19.15
N GLN A 600 18.71 -17.74 19.70
CA GLN A 600 19.52 -18.71 18.99
C GLN A 600 18.69 -19.51 17.96
N HIS A 601 17.50 -19.97 18.36
CA HIS A 601 16.64 -20.82 17.54
C HIS A 601 16.13 -20.11 16.27
N PHE A 602 15.80 -18.83 16.37
CA PHE A 602 15.32 -18.01 15.25
C PHE A 602 16.43 -17.20 14.57
N HIS A 603 17.70 -17.47 14.89
CA HIS A 603 18.85 -16.83 14.27
C HIS A 603 18.86 -15.30 14.37
N LEU A 604 18.41 -14.76 15.52
CA LEU A 604 18.26 -13.31 15.76
C LEU A 604 19.60 -12.57 15.97
N LYS A 605 20.72 -13.28 15.81
CA LYS A 605 22.07 -12.71 15.87
C LYS A 605 22.40 -11.86 14.64
N GLU A 606 21.77 -12.14 13.51
CA GLU A 606 22.04 -11.40 12.28
C GLU A 606 21.64 -9.93 12.45
N ARG A 607 22.44 -9.04 11.86
CA ARG A 607 22.21 -7.59 11.95
C ARG A 607 20.93 -7.24 11.16
N PRO A 608 19.86 -6.75 11.79
CA PRO A 608 18.69 -6.29 11.07
C PRO A 608 18.97 -4.96 10.36
N ASN A 609 18.12 -4.59 9.40
CA ASN A 609 18.20 -3.29 8.72
C ASN A 609 17.30 -2.21 9.34
N GLU A 610 16.37 -2.61 10.20
CA GLU A 610 15.35 -1.74 10.79
C GLU A 610 14.90 -2.25 12.17
N PHE A 611 14.19 -1.39 12.89
CA PHE A 611 13.40 -1.70 14.08
C PHE A 611 12.00 -1.13 13.88
N PHE A 612 10.98 -1.99 13.89
CA PHE A 612 9.62 -1.62 13.47
C PHE A 612 8.56 -2.48 14.18
N TYR A 613 7.27 -2.18 13.97
CA TYR A 613 6.18 -2.83 14.73
C TYR A 613 6.12 -4.36 14.56
N ASN A 614 6.68 -4.92 13.48
CA ASN A 614 6.78 -6.36 13.19
C ASN A 614 8.24 -6.84 13.05
N LYS A 615 9.20 -6.07 13.58
CA LYS A 615 10.65 -6.34 13.54
C LYS A 615 11.31 -5.90 14.84
N LYS A 616 11.50 -6.85 15.77
CA LYS A 616 12.04 -6.62 17.13
C LYS A 616 13.50 -6.99 17.30
N VAL A 617 14.13 -7.60 16.31
CA VAL A 617 15.51 -8.11 16.39
C VAL A 617 16.49 -7.10 17.02
N ALA A 618 16.51 -5.85 16.56
CA ALA A 618 17.42 -4.83 17.10
C ALA A 618 17.11 -4.50 18.58
N GLY A 619 15.83 -4.45 18.94
CA GLY A 619 15.39 -4.25 20.32
C GLY A 619 15.76 -5.43 21.22
N VAL A 620 15.59 -6.66 20.74
CA VAL A 620 16.02 -7.90 21.44
C VAL A 620 17.53 -7.88 21.68
N GLN A 621 18.33 -7.54 20.68
CA GLN A 621 19.79 -7.46 20.79
C GLN A 621 20.21 -6.44 21.86
N VAL A 622 19.65 -5.23 21.83
CA VAL A 622 19.94 -4.20 22.85
C VAL A 622 19.45 -4.64 24.23
N LEU A 623 18.24 -5.16 24.34
CA LEU A 623 17.66 -5.54 25.63
C LEU A 623 18.42 -6.71 26.27
N LEU A 624 18.79 -7.75 25.51
CA LEU A 624 19.63 -8.83 26.02
C LEU A 624 21.05 -8.36 26.38
N ALA A 625 21.63 -7.43 25.62
CA ALA A 625 22.91 -6.81 25.96
C ALA A 625 22.82 -6.06 27.31
N GLN A 626 21.73 -5.33 27.54
CA GLN A 626 21.48 -4.63 28.80
C GLN A 626 21.29 -5.60 29.97
N LEU A 627 20.53 -6.68 29.76
CA LEU A 627 20.16 -7.63 30.81
C LEU A 627 21.31 -8.55 31.22
N THR A 628 22.21 -8.89 30.31
CA THR A 628 23.23 -9.93 30.53
C THR A 628 24.66 -9.40 30.53
N GLY A 629 24.92 -8.27 29.85
CA GLY A 629 26.28 -7.77 29.61
C GLY A 629 27.15 -8.70 28.77
N GLN A 630 26.58 -9.71 28.10
CA GLN A 630 27.35 -10.66 27.30
C GLN A 630 27.85 -10.04 25.99
N PRO A 631 29.12 -10.30 25.59
CA PRO A 631 29.70 -9.74 24.37
C PRO A 631 28.93 -10.08 23.09
N GLU A 632 28.26 -11.22 23.02
CA GLU A 632 27.49 -11.62 21.83
C GLU A 632 26.39 -10.60 21.51
N TYR A 633 25.57 -10.25 22.50
CA TYR A 633 24.46 -9.31 22.32
C TYR A 633 24.98 -7.87 22.18
N GLN A 634 26.02 -7.50 22.94
CA GLN A 634 26.68 -6.19 22.81
C GLN A 634 27.22 -5.97 21.39
N ASN A 635 27.89 -6.98 20.82
CA ASN A 635 28.41 -6.92 19.46
C ASN A 635 27.30 -6.85 18.41
N ALA A 636 26.20 -7.58 18.59
CA ALA A 636 25.06 -7.53 17.67
C ALA A 636 24.36 -6.15 17.70
N ALA A 637 24.11 -5.62 18.90
CA ALA A 637 23.58 -4.27 19.08
C ALA A 637 24.49 -3.19 18.51
N CYS A 638 25.80 -3.30 18.75
CA CYS A 638 26.83 -2.42 18.17
C CYS A 638 26.81 -2.48 16.64
N ALA A 639 26.76 -3.68 16.05
CA ALA A 639 26.71 -3.84 14.59
C ALA A 639 25.48 -3.18 13.97
N PHE A 640 24.31 -3.28 14.61
CA PHE A 640 23.09 -2.60 14.16
C PHE A 640 23.22 -1.08 14.21
N CYS A 641 23.68 -0.54 15.34
CA CYS A 641 23.79 0.90 15.55
C CYS A 641 24.88 1.51 14.65
N ASP A 642 26.07 0.90 14.58
CA ASP A 642 27.16 1.35 13.71
C ASP A 642 26.77 1.38 12.23
N PHE A 643 26.08 0.34 11.75
CA PHE A 643 25.54 0.33 10.38
C PHE A 643 24.52 1.45 10.20
N SER A 644 23.58 1.58 11.13
CA SER A 644 22.51 2.57 11.09
C SER A 644 23.02 3.99 11.07
N VAL A 645 24.09 4.28 11.80
CA VAL A 645 24.70 5.60 11.90
C VAL A 645 25.56 5.91 10.67
N ARG A 646 26.43 4.98 10.27
CA ARG A 646 27.52 5.24 9.31
C ARG A 646 27.24 4.82 7.87
N GLN A 647 26.39 3.82 7.65
CA GLN A 647 26.27 3.14 6.35
C GLN A 647 24.84 3.13 5.79
N GLN A 648 23.82 3.21 6.63
CA GLN A 648 22.43 3.21 6.18
C GLN A 648 22.15 4.41 5.26
N LYS A 649 21.32 4.17 4.25
CA LYS A 649 20.97 5.17 3.23
C LYS A 649 20.39 6.43 3.89
N ARG A 650 20.81 7.60 3.37
CA ARG A 650 20.30 8.92 3.75
C ARG A 650 19.63 9.63 2.58
N THR A 651 18.69 10.51 2.89
CA THR A 651 18.28 11.58 1.97
C THR A 651 19.38 12.64 1.85
N PRO A 652 19.36 13.51 0.82
CA PRO A 652 20.31 14.61 0.68
C PRO A 652 20.45 15.53 1.91
N LYS A 653 19.39 15.72 2.70
CA LYS A 653 19.43 16.52 3.94
C LYS A 653 19.71 15.71 5.22
N GLY A 654 20.08 14.43 5.09
CA GLY A 654 20.62 13.61 6.19
C GLY A 654 19.61 12.75 6.96
N LEU A 655 18.36 12.64 6.51
CA LEU A 655 17.37 11.74 7.12
C LEU A 655 17.69 10.28 6.78
N LEU A 656 17.63 9.38 7.76
CA LEU A 656 17.65 7.93 7.57
C LEU A 656 16.50 7.51 6.65
N TYR A 657 16.80 6.79 5.56
CA TYR A 657 15.80 6.35 4.61
C TYR A 657 15.79 4.83 4.46
N ILE A 658 14.88 4.15 5.16
CA ILE A 658 14.63 2.69 5.05
C ILE A 658 13.48 2.42 4.08
N ASP A 659 12.31 2.98 4.36
CA ASP A 659 11.10 2.79 3.58
C ASP A 659 10.39 4.13 3.30
N LYS A 660 9.63 4.20 2.20
CA LYS A 660 8.82 5.39 1.84
C LYS A 660 7.54 5.54 2.70
N PHE A 661 7.06 4.45 3.28
CA PHE A 661 5.92 4.47 4.19
C PHE A 661 6.51 4.53 5.60
N GLY A 662 6.14 5.54 6.38
CA GLY A 662 6.69 5.72 7.72
C GLY A 662 8.18 6.06 7.73
N THR A 663 8.66 6.81 6.74
CA THR A 663 10.08 7.19 6.63
C THR A 663 10.60 7.80 7.94
N LEU A 664 9.85 8.73 8.54
CA LEU A 664 10.24 9.36 9.81
C LEU A 664 10.10 8.40 10.99
N CYS A 665 9.10 7.52 10.99
CA CYS A 665 8.97 6.48 12.01
C CYS A 665 10.18 5.55 12.03
N HIS A 666 10.61 5.03 10.88
CA HIS A 666 11.79 4.18 10.80
C HIS A 666 13.04 4.91 11.33
N ALA A 667 13.24 6.17 10.95
CA ALA A 667 14.35 6.98 11.47
C ALA A 667 14.28 7.18 12.99
N ALA A 668 13.09 7.47 13.53
CA ALA A 668 12.85 7.67 14.95
C ALA A 668 13.06 6.39 15.76
N ASN A 669 12.59 5.25 15.25
CA ASN A 669 12.75 3.94 15.88
C ASN A 669 14.21 3.50 15.92
N VAL A 670 14.97 3.75 14.84
CA VAL A 670 16.41 3.47 14.83
C VAL A 670 17.15 4.40 15.78
N ALA A 671 16.81 5.69 15.81
CA ALA A 671 17.35 6.65 16.78
C ALA A 671 17.08 6.22 18.22
N PHE A 672 15.87 5.71 18.50
CA PHE A 672 15.48 5.19 19.81
C PHE A 672 16.37 4.03 20.26
N VAL A 673 16.54 3.02 19.41
CA VAL A 673 17.35 1.85 19.73
C VAL A 673 18.83 2.23 19.90
N CYS A 674 19.37 3.10 19.04
CA CYS A 674 20.74 3.59 19.19
C CYS A 674 20.94 4.39 20.48
N LEU A 675 19.93 5.16 20.90
CA LEU A 675 19.99 5.92 22.15
C LEU A 675 19.91 5.01 23.38
N GLN A 676 19.08 3.95 23.34
CA GLN A 676 19.06 2.90 24.37
C GLN A 676 20.39 2.15 24.47
N ALA A 677 21.06 1.93 23.34
CA ALA A 677 22.41 1.35 23.30
C ALA A 677 23.46 2.28 23.91
N ALA A 678 23.39 3.58 23.61
CA ALA A 678 24.34 4.60 24.09
C ALA A 678 24.36 4.76 25.62
N ASP A 679 23.28 4.40 26.30
CA ASP A 679 23.20 4.44 27.77
C ASP A 679 23.80 3.22 28.46
N TYR A 680 24.31 2.24 27.70
CA TYR A 680 24.95 1.05 28.24
C TYR A 680 26.43 0.93 27.83
N PRO A 681 27.32 0.49 28.73
CA PRO A 681 28.72 0.32 28.42
C PRO A 681 28.94 -0.80 27.38
N ASN A 682 30.02 -0.65 26.60
CA ASN A 682 30.50 -1.63 25.62
C ASN A 682 29.56 -1.89 24.42
N ILE A 683 28.63 -0.97 24.13
CA ILE A 683 27.82 -1.01 22.90
C ILE A 683 28.19 0.19 22.03
N GLY A 684 29.22 0.01 21.18
CA GLY A 684 29.64 1.02 20.21
C GLY A 684 30.15 2.33 20.81
N ASP A 685 29.98 3.43 20.06
CA ASP A 685 30.32 4.79 20.50
C ASP A 685 29.06 5.55 20.96
N PRO A 686 28.89 5.77 22.28
CA PRO A 686 27.74 6.48 22.81
C PRO A 686 27.58 7.90 22.28
N GLN A 687 28.68 8.61 22.01
CA GLN A 687 28.60 9.99 21.54
C GLN A 687 28.04 10.02 20.12
N GLU A 688 28.55 9.17 19.23
CA GLU A 688 28.09 9.08 17.84
C GLU A 688 26.61 8.71 17.76
N TYR A 689 26.15 7.79 18.63
CA TYR A 689 24.76 7.34 18.66
C TYR A 689 23.81 8.45 19.17
N ARG A 690 24.24 9.22 20.18
CA ARG A 690 23.49 10.37 20.68
C ARG A 690 23.42 11.49 19.65
N GLU A 691 24.53 11.80 18.99
CA GLU A 691 24.57 12.80 17.91
C GLU A 691 23.68 12.38 16.72
N PHE A 692 23.70 11.11 16.35
CA PHE A 692 22.79 10.56 15.35
C PHE A 692 21.34 10.72 15.75
N ALA A 693 20.96 10.35 16.99
CA ALA A 693 19.60 10.48 17.48
C ALA A 693 19.13 11.95 17.45
N THR A 694 19.96 12.88 17.93
CA THR A 694 19.70 14.32 17.82
C THR A 694 19.45 14.71 16.37
N GLN A 695 20.36 14.39 15.44
CA GLN A 695 20.22 14.77 14.03
C GLN A 695 18.90 14.28 13.40
N GLN A 696 18.46 13.06 13.71
CA GLN A 696 17.20 12.53 13.17
C GLN A 696 15.98 13.26 13.75
N ILE A 697 15.99 13.57 15.05
CA ILE A 697 14.88 14.31 15.67
C ILE A 697 14.87 15.76 15.19
N SER A 698 16.01 16.45 15.14
CA SER A 698 16.03 17.84 14.67
C SER A 698 15.58 17.97 13.21
N TYR A 699 15.85 16.95 12.37
CA TYR A 699 15.24 16.85 11.04
C TYR A 699 13.71 16.86 11.11
N MET A 700 13.11 16.04 11.98
CA MET A 700 11.66 15.95 12.17
C MET A 700 11.06 17.25 12.72
N LEU A 701 11.80 17.96 13.57
CA LEU A 701 11.36 19.20 14.23
C LEU A 701 11.52 20.45 13.36
N GLY A 702 12.41 20.42 12.37
CA GLY A 702 12.37 21.34 11.24
C GLY A 702 13.65 22.05 10.85
N ASP A 703 14.80 21.67 11.42
CA ASP A 703 16.14 22.21 11.12
C ASP A 703 16.48 22.22 9.62
N ARG A 704 15.81 21.35 8.85
CA ARG A 704 16.03 21.15 7.42
C ARG A 704 14.98 21.84 6.55
N GLY A 705 14.24 22.80 7.10
CA GLY A 705 13.42 23.79 6.38
C GLY A 705 11.91 23.69 6.62
N ARG A 706 11.44 22.67 7.33
CA ARG A 706 10.05 22.55 7.82
C ARG A 706 9.91 21.44 8.86
N SER A 707 9.00 21.61 9.80
CA SER A 707 8.56 20.58 10.74
C SER A 707 7.74 19.50 10.03
N TYR A 708 7.84 18.27 10.52
CA TYR A 708 7.00 17.13 10.15
C TYR A 708 6.06 16.71 11.29
N VAL A 709 6.02 17.48 12.36
CA VAL A 709 5.14 17.25 13.51
C VAL A 709 3.96 18.20 13.43
N VAL A 710 2.75 17.65 13.33
CA VAL A 710 1.53 18.46 13.17
C VAL A 710 1.37 19.41 14.36
N GLY A 711 1.20 20.70 14.05
CA GLY A 711 0.99 21.76 15.05
C GLY A 711 2.25 22.29 15.76
N TYR A 712 3.45 21.84 15.37
CA TYR A 712 4.72 22.26 15.99
C TYR A 712 5.71 22.84 14.98
N GLY A 713 6.40 23.93 15.32
CA GLY A 713 7.54 24.44 14.56
C GLY A 713 7.16 25.14 13.25
N TYR A 714 8.15 25.34 12.38
CA TYR A 714 7.98 26.09 11.13
C TYR A 714 7.33 25.24 10.03
N ASN A 715 6.25 25.74 9.42
CA ASN A 715 5.52 25.12 8.30
C ASN A 715 5.18 23.61 8.52
N PRO A 716 4.53 23.26 9.64
CA PRO A 716 4.17 21.88 9.94
C PRO A 716 3.12 21.35 8.95
N PRO A 717 2.94 20.02 8.85
CA PRO A 717 1.85 19.45 8.08
C PRO A 717 0.51 19.91 8.64
N ALA A 718 -0.37 20.36 7.75
CA ALA A 718 -1.68 20.91 8.05
C ALA A 718 -2.81 20.01 7.52
N GLN A 719 -2.50 19.05 6.63
CA GLN A 719 -3.46 18.12 6.04
C GLN A 719 -3.08 16.65 6.30
N PRO A 720 -2.93 16.22 7.57
CA PRO A 720 -2.69 14.81 7.86
C PRO A 720 -3.87 13.96 7.37
N HIS A 721 -3.57 12.77 6.82
CA HIS A 721 -4.56 11.77 6.39
C HIS A 721 -5.26 11.18 7.63
N HIS A 722 -6.20 11.93 8.19
CA HIS A 722 -6.84 11.59 9.46
C HIS A 722 -8.29 12.08 9.50
N ALA A 723 -9.23 11.13 9.56
CA ALA A 723 -10.66 11.40 9.41
C ALA A 723 -11.20 12.34 10.49
N ALA A 724 -10.95 12.04 11.77
CA ALA A 724 -11.55 12.81 12.86
C ALA A 724 -11.07 14.27 12.91
N SER A 725 -9.78 14.53 12.61
CA SER A 725 -9.25 15.91 12.63
C SER A 725 -9.63 16.72 11.40
N SER A 726 -9.97 16.06 10.29
CA SER A 726 -10.53 16.73 9.10
C SER A 726 -11.96 17.25 9.31
N CYS A 727 -12.63 16.85 10.40
CA CYS A 727 -14.00 17.25 10.66
C CYS A 727 -14.10 18.64 11.31
N PRO A 728 -15.03 19.51 10.84
CA PRO A 728 -15.36 20.74 11.54
C PRO A 728 -16.00 20.46 12.91
N ASN A 729 -16.16 21.48 13.74
CA ASN A 729 -16.89 21.35 15.01
C ASN A 729 -18.37 21.01 14.76
N LYS A 730 -18.96 20.21 15.65
CA LYS A 730 -20.42 19.99 15.67
C LYS A 730 -21.15 21.34 15.87
N PRO A 731 -22.33 21.54 15.25
CA PRO A 731 -23.16 20.56 14.54
C PRO A 731 -22.90 20.45 13.03
N ALA A 732 -21.82 21.02 12.49
CA ALA A 732 -21.54 20.92 11.05
C ALA A 732 -21.40 19.44 10.63
N PRO A 733 -21.88 19.04 9.44
CA PRO A 733 -21.69 17.67 8.96
C PRO A 733 -20.20 17.36 8.74
N CYS A 734 -19.84 16.08 8.81
CA CYS A 734 -18.53 15.59 8.39
C CYS A 734 -18.69 14.32 7.57
N GLY A 735 -17.99 14.23 6.44
CA GLY A 735 -18.10 13.16 5.47
C GLY A 735 -16.93 13.15 4.49
N TRP A 736 -17.06 12.38 3.42
CA TRP A 736 -16.14 12.41 2.28
C TRP A 736 -15.89 13.81 1.67
N PRO A 737 -16.84 14.78 1.67
CA PRO A 737 -16.55 16.14 1.23
C PRO A 737 -15.41 16.82 2.00
N GLU A 738 -15.24 16.53 3.30
CA GLU A 738 -14.13 17.04 4.12
C GLU A 738 -12.79 16.41 3.73
N PHE A 739 -12.79 15.16 3.27
CA PHE A 739 -11.60 14.49 2.75
C PHE A 739 -11.03 15.22 1.53
N ASP A 740 -11.89 15.63 0.59
CA ASP A 740 -11.49 16.23 -0.69
C ASP A 740 -11.11 17.74 -0.59
N ARG A 741 -11.31 18.38 0.57
CA ARG A 741 -10.97 19.81 0.73
C ARG A 741 -9.47 20.03 0.68
N GLN A 742 -9.02 21.00 -0.10
CA GLN A 742 -7.60 21.37 -0.17
C GLN A 742 -7.15 22.31 0.97
N GLU A 743 -8.05 22.58 1.92
CA GLU A 743 -7.78 23.39 3.12
C GLU A 743 -7.17 22.53 4.23
N PRO A 744 -6.40 23.13 5.17
CA PRO A 744 -5.99 22.49 6.41
C PRO A 744 -7.12 21.75 7.13
N ASN A 745 -6.78 20.68 7.85
CA ASN A 745 -7.71 20.02 8.74
C ASN A 745 -8.26 21.05 9.77
N PRO A 746 -9.59 21.16 9.97
CA PRO A 746 -10.17 22.11 10.92
C PRO A 746 -9.68 21.92 12.36
N GLN A 747 -9.37 20.68 12.75
CA GLN A 747 -8.75 20.37 14.03
C GLN A 747 -7.25 20.14 13.84
N ILE A 748 -6.43 20.74 14.71
CA ILE A 748 -5.00 20.46 14.73
C ILE A 748 -4.79 19.14 15.49
N LEU A 749 -4.23 18.16 14.78
CA LEU A 749 -3.85 16.87 15.36
C LEU A 749 -2.47 16.98 16.01
N TYR A 750 -2.38 17.75 17.10
CA TYR A 750 -1.13 18.08 17.76
C TYR A 750 -0.22 16.86 17.99
N GLY A 751 1.05 17.02 17.64
CA GLY A 751 2.10 16.05 17.91
C GLY A 751 2.17 14.86 16.96
N ALA A 752 1.21 14.68 16.07
CA ALA A 752 1.25 13.58 15.11
C ALA A 752 2.47 13.71 14.20
N LEU A 753 3.29 12.66 14.15
CA LEU A 753 4.40 12.54 13.22
C LEU A 753 3.86 11.91 11.92
N VAL A 754 3.93 12.66 10.82
CA VAL A 754 3.51 12.15 9.52
C VAL A 754 4.51 11.13 8.97
N SER A 755 4.11 10.34 7.98
CA SER A 755 4.97 9.37 7.27
C SER A 755 6.31 9.99 6.83
N GLY A 756 6.25 11.20 6.28
CA GLY A 756 7.42 12.02 6.00
C GLY A 756 7.82 12.10 4.53
N PRO A 757 8.99 12.69 4.23
CA PRO A 757 9.39 13.03 2.87
C PRO A 757 9.86 11.81 2.06
N ASP A 758 9.96 11.98 0.74
CA ASP A 758 10.57 10.97 -0.12
C ASP A 758 12.12 10.99 -0.03
N GLU A 759 12.77 10.08 -0.78
CA GLU A 759 14.23 9.92 -0.77
C GLU A 759 15.02 11.17 -1.19
N ALA A 760 14.35 12.19 -1.73
CA ALA A 760 14.93 13.46 -2.16
C ALA A 760 14.51 14.65 -1.27
N ASP A 761 14.03 14.39 -0.05
CA ASP A 761 13.55 15.39 0.91
C ASP A 761 12.33 16.19 0.42
N LYS A 762 11.54 15.65 -0.52
CA LYS A 762 10.30 16.29 -0.98
C LYS A 762 9.13 15.76 -0.17
N PHE A 763 8.26 16.69 0.24
CA PHE A 763 7.06 16.37 1.01
C PHE A 763 5.85 17.11 0.42
N GLN A 764 4.73 16.41 0.34
CA GLN A 764 3.45 16.96 -0.14
C GLN A 764 2.45 16.92 1.00
N ASP A 765 1.93 18.08 1.38
CA ASP A 765 0.97 18.21 2.49
C ASP A 765 -0.46 18.18 1.96
N HIS A 766 -0.84 17.03 1.41
CA HIS A 766 -2.17 16.77 0.87
C HIS A 766 -2.77 15.56 1.58
N ARG A 767 -4.03 15.66 2.02
CA ARG A 767 -4.71 14.64 2.82
C ARG A 767 -4.82 13.32 2.08
N GLU A 768 -4.98 13.34 0.77
CA GLU A 768 -5.08 12.16 -0.09
C GLU A 768 -3.73 11.48 -0.34
N GLU A 769 -2.61 12.19 -0.12
CA GLU A 769 -1.25 11.70 -0.33
C GLU A 769 -0.72 11.00 0.94
N TYR A 770 -1.44 9.97 1.41
CA TYR A 770 -1.12 9.22 2.65
C TYR A 770 0.33 8.71 2.71
N ILE A 771 0.99 8.47 1.56
CA ILE A 771 2.43 8.16 1.52
C ILE A 771 3.28 9.19 2.29
N TYR A 772 2.86 10.46 2.28
CA TYR A 772 3.50 11.56 2.99
C TYR A 772 2.79 11.89 4.30
N THR A 773 1.45 11.94 4.29
CA THR A 773 0.62 12.55 5.34
C THR A 773 -0.07 11.56 6.28
N GLU A 774 0.12 10.25 6.10
CA GLU A 774 -0.37 9.23 7.03
C GLU A 774 0.25 9.41 8.42
N VAL A 775 -0.56 9.18 9.45
CA VAL A 775 -0.21 9.26 10.87
C VAL A 775 -0.72 8.00 11.53
N THR A 776 0.09 7.37 12.38
CA THR A 776 -0.24 6.11 13.05
C THR A 776 0.30 6.08 14.48
N LEU A 777 -0.25 5.19 15.31
CA LEU A 777 0.23 4.98 16.68
C LEU A 777 1.73 4.63 16.72
N ASP A 778 2.17 3.73 15.85
CA ASP A 778 3.55 3.25 15.80
C ASP A 778 4.51 4.31 15.24
N TYR A 779 4.04 5.27 14.42
CA TYR A 779 4.87 6.39 13.95
C TYR A 779 5.35 7.27 15.10
N ASN A 780 4.47 7.53 16.07
CA ASN A 780 4.79 8.34 17.23
C ASN A 780 5.54 7.56 18.33
N ALA A 781 5.60 6.23 18.30
CA ALA A 781 6.06 5.43 19.43
C ALA A 781 7.55 5.64 19.75
N GLY A 782 8.44 5.28 18.81
CA GLY A 782 9.88 5.52 18.99
C GLY A 782 10.21 7.01 19.05
N PHE A 783 9.47 7.85 18.31
CA PHE A 783 9.62 9.30 18.35
C PHE A 783 9.40 9.89 19.74
N THR A 784 8.28 9.54 20.40
CA THR A 784 7.97 9.96 21.77
C THR A 784 9.06 9.56 22.74
N SER A 785 9.52 8.31 22.65
CA SER A 785 10.55 7.81 23.56
C SER A 785 11.91 8.47 23.31
N VAL A 786 12.30 8.74 22.06
CA VAL A 786 13.56 9.47 21.77
C VAL A 786 13.53 10.88 22.31
N LEU A 787 12.40 11.60 22.19
CA LEU A 787 12.28 12.95 22.75
C LEU A 787 12.58 12.95 24.26
N ALA A 788 12.03 11.97 25.00
CA ALA A 788 12.36 11.79 26.41
C ALA A 788 13.85 11.48 26.63
N GLY A 789 14.44 10.59 25.82
CA GLY A 789 15.87 10.28 25.93
C GLY A 789 16.79 11.48 25.65
N LEU A 790 16.47 12.29 24.63
CA LEU A 790 17.25 13.51 24.33
C LEU A 790 17.07 14.58 25.40
N LEU A 791 15.87 14.72 25.97
CA LEU A 791 15.62 15.59 27.12
C LEU A 791 16.41 15.11 28.35
N GLN A 792 16.46 13.81 28.61
CA GLN A 792 17.27 13.21 29.68
C GLN A 792 18.76 13.58 29.55
N LEU A 793 19.30 13.55 28.33
CA LEU A 793 20.69 13.96 28.09
C LEU A 793 20.94 15.43 28.41
N ARG A 794 19.96 16.31 28.20
CA ARG A 794 20.07 17.73 28.56
C ARG A 794 20.06 17.91 30.07
N ILE A 795 19.20 17.21 30.79
CA ILE A 795 19.15 17.23 32.26
C ILE A 795 20.51 16.82 32.85
N LYS A 796 21.07 15.69 32.39
CA LYS A 796 22.37 15.16 32.85
C LYS A 796 23.58 16.05 32.52
N LYS A 797 23.46 17.02 31.61
CA LYS A 797 24.54 17.98 31.30
C LYS A 797 24.51 19.22 32.20
N VAL A 798 23.41 19.45 32.92
CA VAL A 798 23.20 20.60 33.80
C VAL A 798 23.57 20.26 35.26
N GLU A 799 23.56 18.98 35.62
CA GLU A 799 24.17 18.42 36.84
C GLU A 799 25.68 18.21 36.67
#